data_AF-A0A849UPJ7-F1
#
_entry.id   AF-A0A849UPJ7-F1
#
_cell.length_a   1.000
_cell.length_b   1.000
_cell.length_c   1.000
_cell.angle_alpha   90.00
_cell.angle_beta   90.00
_cell.angle_gamma   90.00
#
_symmetry.space_group_name_H-M   'P 1'
#
loop_
_entity.id
_entity.type
_entity.pdbx_description
1 polymer ?
#
loop_
_entity_poly.entity_id
_entity_poly.type
_entity_poly.pdbx_seq_one_letter_code
_entity_poly.pdbx_strand_id
1 'polypeptide(L)'
;MMKKIVSLLVMIGWCAGVCASPDFPETRVIPSSPQGPLFVVNGKEFPATIYYANNQYQRDELALEGMRKAYDAGFRVLSIQLLLPGTASSNEILQTLEKFSEPFPDALILPRVWMGVSSDWYKNNPDQLYMFADGSTVKDIASPVSEKWLTETEGRMGELLDLIAGSKYASRFIGVIPLYYFTGEWHMWELEKSGGYSPLMATAFQQWLAQKYGSIDQLNAAWGSAHHQFSEIKLPSKDERYKGTFGVFRDPSQQQREIDFALFFNTRCPELMLSIAKTIKEKTGGHSLVGYFYGYLFEHAWNDTWPQQSGHLGLSKLLASPYVDFYGCSYSYNMFNRKFGLPIDFISPHDSARLNGKAVFFEEDSYTHLAVAPDCDWAPGWPQRTVNFEQTMAVLKRNMGVTIAHGEIMHWQDLLSDGRFNDKRVWEWYNKAFAFQQALHLDETYRPQVAVVLDETYPIWQQVSARSVFGRWVYETRLMLARVDVTCGYYLQSDLDKIPDSVRCVILLTPYHISPEQKAALQTKFMKGGRMVVFCYLPDLFDENRPPELSGFCGIDLKLHRKPVNPESRLIPDTLLPGKYKKVLGDNCDLSFITTCPGTVLADVNPYLTVSDSNAVVFAKYTATGEPSCAWKVKEDWTSVYLGTSRLSVDVWRALFKKAGCHLYLGQVSDEFDAPDFIQASGNFLMVQSFSGGAKTICLPEKAENIYRWADGEGGLIATNAVSVELKLEPGVPEYIYWERNR
;
A
#
# COMPACT_ATOMS: atom_id res chain seq x y z
N MET A 1 51.37 23.39 -4.64
CA MET A 1 52.03 23.13 -3.34
C MET A 1 51.89 24.40 -2.51
N MET A 2 51.10 24.35 -1.41
CA MET A 2 51.18 25.16 -0.15
C MET A 2 51.30 26.72 -0.27
N LYS A 3 50.62 27.60 0.48
CA LYS A 3 49.90 27.59 1.76
C LYS A 3 49.33 29.03 1.98
N LYS A 4 48.13 29.16 2.58
CA LYS A 4 47.68 30.06 3.71
C LYS A 4 48.00 31.60 3.67
N ILE A 5 47.21 32.59 4.12
CA ILE A 5 45.94 32.78 4.89
C ILE A 5 45.68 34.33 5.06
N VAL A 6 44.45 34.74 5.48
CA VAL A 6 43.87 36.08 5.92
C VAL A 6 43.72 37.20 4.86
N SER A 7 42.65 38.01 4.73
CA SER A 7 41.66 38.61 5.66
C SER A 7 40.37 39.03 4.90
N LEU A 8 39.16 38.72 5.39
CA LEU A 8 38.26 39.56 6.20
C LEU A 8 37.45 40.60 5.40
N LEU A 9 36.14 40.35 5.18
CA LEU A 9 35.13 41.39 4.93
C LEU A 9 33.71 40.92 5.33
N VAL A 10 33.40 41.22 6.59
CA VAL A 10 32.16 41.77 7.16
C VAL A 10 30.82 41.13 6.78
N MET A 11 30.32 40.32 7.73
CA MET A 11 28.90 40.07 7.97
C MET A 11 28.16 41.39 8.25
N ILE A 12 27.08 41.65 7.52
CA ILE A 12 25.97 42.47 8.00
C ILE A 12 24.84 41.51 8.32
N GLY A 13 24.69 41.21 9.61
CA GLY A 13 23.61 40.39 10.13
C GLY A 13 22.28 41.12 9.99
N TRP A 14 21.37 40.52 9.24
CA TRP A 14 19.94 40.71 9.48
C TRP A 14 19.57 39.81 10.66
N CYS A 15 19.48 40.42 11.84
CA CYS A 15 18.75 39.85 12.97
C CYS A 15 17.25 39.88 12.63
N ALA A 16 16.78 38.91 11.84
CA ALA A 16 15.42 38.41 12.03
C ALA A 16 15.47 37.52 13.27
N GLY A 17 14.62 37.79 14.25
CA GLY A 17 14.60 37.06 15.52
C GLY A 17 14.52 35.56 15.27
N VAL A 18 15.60 34.86 15.61
CA VAL A 18 15.56 33.42 15.86
C VAL A 18 14.75 33.29 17.15
N CYS A 19 13.43 33.15 17.02
CA CYS A 19 12.66 32.47 18.05
C CYS A 19 13.39 31.16 18.29
N ALA A 20 13.84 30.92 19.53
CA ALA A 20 14.34 29.61 19.92
C ALA A 20 13.34 28.57 19.42
N SER A 21 13.79 27.66 18.55
CA SER A 21 12.96 26.55 18.12
C SER A 21 12.48 25.86 19.41
N PRO A 22 11.19 25.56 19.55
CA PRO A 22 10.73 24.80 20.71
C PRO A 22 11.55 23.51 20.82
N ASP A 23 11.95 23.15 22.05
CA ASP A 23 12.84 21.99 22.33
C ASP A 23 12.12 20.64 22.07
N PHE A 24 11.59 20.43 20.86
CA PHE A 24 11.18 19.13 20.39
C PHE A 24 12.41 18.24 20.23
N PRO A 25 12.35 16.97 20.64
CA PRO A 25 13.46 16.05 20.50
C PRO A 25 13.76 15.79 19.03
N GLU A 26 15.04 15.77 18.66
CA GLU A 26 15.49 15.40 17.32
C GLU A 26 15.08 13.95 17.05
N THR A 27 14.11 13.78 16.15
CA THR A 27 13.53 12.46 15.84
C THR A 27 13.71 12.11 14.37
N ARG A 28 14.12 10.87 14.13
CA ARG A 28 14.09 10.23 12.82
C ARG A 28 13.68 8.76 12.93
N VAL A 29 13.20 8.20 11.83
CA VAL A 29 12.95 6.76 11.71
C VAL A 29 14.06 6.13 10.86
N ILE A 30 14.58 5.00 11.30
CA ILE A 30 15.40 4.10 10.49
C ILE A 30 14.44 3.06 9.94
N PRO A 31 14.05 3.14 8.65
CA PRO A 31 13.08 2.23 8.07
C PRO A 31 13.59 0.79 8.01
N SER A 32 14.91 0.59 8.05
CA SER A 32 15.52 -0.73 8.09
C SER A 32 16.84 -0.77 8.84
N SER A 33 16.99 -1.79 9.68
CA SER A 33 18.25 -2.21 10.29
C SER A 33 18.25 -3.75 10.43
N PRO A 34 19.39 -4.37 10.77
CA PRO A 34 19.42 -5.80 11.07
C PRO A 34 18.51 -6.21 12.22
N GLN A 35 18.16 -5.28 13.11
CA GLN A 35 17.26 -5.51 14.25
C GLN A 35 15.78 -5.23 13.94
N GLY A 36 15.46 -4.83 12.70
CA GLY A 36 14.15 -4.31 12.32
C GLY A 36 14.10 -2.77 12.32
N PRO A 37 12.94 -2.16 12.05
CA PRO A 37 12.81 -0.70 12.04
C PRO A 37 13.02 -0.07 13.43
N LEU A 38 13.66 1.10 13.49
CA LEU A 38 13.99 1.79 14.74
C LEU A 38 13.53 3.25 14.72
N PHE A 39 13.07 3.76 15.86
CA PHE A 39 13.00 5.20 16.11
C PHE A 39 14.28 5.66 16.76
N VAL A 40 14.77 6.83 16.34
CA VAL A 40 15.92 7.49 16.95
C VAL A 40 15.46 8.83 17.50
N VAL A 41 15.56 9.01 18.80
CA VAL A 41 15.14 10.22 19.52
C VAL A 41 16.32 10.74 20.31
N ASN A 42 16.82 11.94 20.00
CA ASN A 42 18.03 12.53 20.57
C ASN A 42 19.23 11.56 20.55
N GLY A 43 19.41 10.85 19.43
CA GLY A 43 20.47 9.86 19.24
C GLY A 43 20.26 8.50 19.92
N LYS A 44 19.18 8.31 20.70
CA LYS A 44 18.85 7.03 21.33
C LYS A 44 17.91 6.21 20.45
N GLU A 45 18.24 4.95 20.26
CA GLU A 45 17.48 4.01 19.43
C GLU A 45 16.43 3.25 20.25
N PHE A 46 15.27 3.04 19.65
CA PHE A 46 14.15 2.28 20.19
C PHE A 46 13.56 1.38 19.09
N PRO A 47 13.11 0.16 19.41
CA PRO A 47 12.26 -0.60 18.50
C PRO A 47 11.08 0.25 18.07
N ALA A 48 10.82 0.31 16.76
CA ALA A 48 9.71 1.07 16.24
C ALA A 48 8.41 0.27 16.39
N THR A 49 7.77 0.44 17.55
CA THR A 49 6.46 -0.15 17.90
C THR A 49 5.52 0.95 18.37
N ILE A 50 4.28 0.97 17.88
CA ILE A 50 3.31 2.02 18.21
C ILE A 50 2.02 1.39 18.74
N TYR A 51 1.54 1.85 19.90
CA TYR A 51 0.19 1.53 20.36
C TYR A 51 -0.72 2.75 20.21
N TYR A 52 -1.78 2.62 19.42
CA TYR A 52 -2.82 3.65 19.28
C TYR A 52 -4.04 3.35 20.14
N ALA A 53 -4.36 4.31 21.01
CA ALA A 53 -5.57 4.36 21.81
C ALA A 53 -6.58 5.32 21.18
N ASN A 54 -7.72 4.80 20.72
CA ASN A 54 -8.73 5.62 20.08
C ASN A 54 -9.64 6.33 21.11
N ASN A 55 -9.25 7.52 21.53
CA ASN A 55 -9.99 8.34 22.50
C ASN A 55 -11.25 9.04 21.93
N GLN A 56 -11.73 8.68 20.74
CA GLN A 56 -12.97 9.27 20.17
C GLN A 56 -14.26 8.65 20.71
N TYR A 57 -14.20 7.43 21.24
CA TYR A 57 -15.39 6.64 21.59
C TYR A 57 -15.83 6.78 23.06
N GLN A 58 -15.26 7.72 23.81
CA GLN A 58 -15.58 7.94 25.23
C GLN A 58 -15.38 6.69 26.10
N ARG A 59 -14.38 5.87 25.75
CA ARG A 59 -14.02 4.62 26.44
C ARG A 59 -12.60 4.69 27.02
N ASP A 60 -12.29 5.83 27.61
CA ASP A 60 -10.91 6.17 27.97
C ASP A 60 -10.29 5.22 28.99
N GLU A 61 -11.09 4.63 29.89
CA GLU A 61 -10.58 3.64 30.85
C GLU A 61 -10.05 2.38 30.16
N LEU A 62 -10.78 1.85 29.16
CA LEU A 62 -10.35 0.69 28.37
C LEU A 62 -9.13 1.02 27.52
N ALA A 63 -9.12 2.21 26.91
CA ALA A 63 -7.99 2.70 26.13
C ALA A 63 -6.72 2.82 26.99
N LEU A 64 -6.83 3.40 28.20
CA LEU A 64 -5.73 3.52 29.17
C LEU A 64 -5.26 2.15 29.68
N GLU A 65 -6.18 1.19 29.87
CA GLU A 65 -5.83 -0.19 30.24
C GLU A 65 -4.96 -0.85 29.15
N GLY A 66 -5.36 -0.72 27.88
CA GLY A 66 -4.59 -1.22 26.74
C GLY A 66 -3.22 -0.57 26.61
N MET A 67 -3.15 0.76 26.73
CA MET A 67 -1.89 1.50 26.74
C MET A 67 -0.96 1.03 27.85
N ARG A 68 -1.49 0.78 29.06
CA ARG A 68 -0.69 0.30 30.19
C ARG A 68 -0.08 -1.07 29.92
N LYS A 69 -0.84 -1.99 29.34
CA LYS A 69 -0.34 -3.33 28.99
C LYS A 69 0.75 -3.28 27.92
N ALA A 70 0.58 -2.44 26.89
CA ALA A 70 1.62 -2.23 25.89
C ALA A 70 2.87 -1.59 26.51
N TYR A 71 2.71 -0.55 27.34
CA TYR A 71 3.79 0.16 28.01
C TYR A 71 4.60 -0.76 28.94
N ASP A 72 3.92 -1.57 29.75
CA ASP A 72 4.52 -2.56 30.65
C ASP A 72 5.29 -3.65 29.88
N ALA A 73 4.85 -3.96 28.65
CA ALA A 73 5.54 -4.88 27.75
C ALA A 73 6.70 -4.26 26.96
N GLY A 74 7.07 -3.01 27.25
CA GLY A 74 8.24 -2.36 26.67
C GLY A 74 7.96 -1.39 25.53
N PHE A 75 6.69 -1.14 25.19
CA PHE A 75 6.36 -0.21 24.11
C PHE A 75 6.59 1.22 24.57
N ARG A 76 7.16 2.03 23.69
CA ARG A 76 7.57 3.40 24.04
C ARG A 76 6.89 4.48 23.21
N VAL A 77 6.26 4.17 22.08
CA VAL A 77 5.47 5.14 21.34
C VAL A 77 4.00 4.88 21.58
N LEU A 78 3.32 5.86 22.19
CA LEU A 78 1.89 5.84 22.44
C LEU A 78 1.23 6.93 21.60
N SER A 79 0.14 6.57 20.94
CA SER A 79 -0.59 7.43 20.02
C SER A 79 -2.02 7.62 20.50
N ILE A 80 -2.51 8.84 20.34
CA ILE A 80 -3.88 9.28 20.66
C ILE A 80 -4.36 10.25 19.59
N GLN A 81 -5.65 10.54 19.58
CA GLN A 81 -6.20 11.57 18.72
C GLN A 81 -6.26 12.92 19.41
N LEU A 82 -5.80 13.94 18.69
CA LEU A 82 -5.92 15.35 19.03
C LEU A 82 -6.73 16.08 17.95
N LEU A 83 -7.31 17.21 18.36
CA LEU A 83 -8.01 18.14 17.49
C LEU A 83 -7.16 19.40 17.31
N LEU A 84 -7.33 20.09 16.18
CA LEU A 84 -6.71 21.38 15.97
C LEU A 84 -7.36 22.47 16.86
N PRO A 85 -6.59 23.50 17.28
CA PRO A 85 -7.14 24.73 17.84
C PRO A 85 -8.27 25.30 16.98
N GLY A 86 -9.33 25.78 17.62
CA GLY A 86 -10.55 26.26 16.95
C GLY A 86 -11.56 25.16 16.60
N THR A 87 -11.13 23.90 16.50
CA THR A 87 -12.04 22.74 16.58
C THR A 87 -12.25 22.31 18.02
N ALA A 88 -11.19 22.36 18.83
CA ALA A 88 -11.23 22.28 20.29
C ALA A 88 -10.52 23.49 20.91
N SER A 89 -10.84 23.79 22.16
CA SER A 89 -10.11 24.80 22.94
C SER A 89 -8.72 24.30 23.33
N SER A 90 -7.79 25.22 23.54
CA SER A 90 -6.44 24.88 24.02
C SER A 90 -6.45 24.07 25.33
N ASN A 91 -7.41 24.36 26.21
CA ASN A 91 -7.57 23.63 27.48
C ASN A 91 -8.01 22.19 27.25
N GLU A 92 -8.98 21.93 26.37
CA GLU A 92 -9.42 20.56 26.05
C GLU A 92 -8.30 19.73 25.41
N ILE A 93 -7.50 20.35 24.52
CA ILE A 93 -6.35 19.72 23.89
C ILE A 93 -5.31 19.32 24.95
N LEU A 94 -4.93 20.25 25.84
CA LEU A 94 -3.95 20.00 26.89
C LEU A 94 -4.46 18.97 27.92
N GLN A 95 -5.75 19.01 28.29
CA GLN A 95 -6.36 18.01 29.18
C GLN A 95 -6.36 16.62 28.56
N THR A 96 -6.65 16.52 27.27
CA THR A 96 -6.59 15.24 26.54
C THR A 96 -5.17 14.71 26.53
N LEU A 97 -4.20 15.54 26.17
CA LEU A 97 -2.79 15.19 26.18
C LEU A 97 -2.34 14.76 27.59
N GLU A 98 -2.77 15.45 28.63
CA GLU A 98 -2.44 15.12 30.01
C GLU A 98 -3.02 13.79 30.46
N LYS A 99 -4.33 13.59 30.24
CA LYS A 99 -5.03 12.36 30.61
C LYS A 99 -4.34 11.10 30.09
N PHE A 100 -3.88 11.15 28.83
CA PHE A 100 -3.32 9.99 28.15
C PHE A 100 -1.80 9.89 28.24
N SER A 101 -1.10 10.91 28.74
CA SER A 101 0.37 10.91 28.77
C SER A 101 0.97 10.98 30.17
N GLU A 102 0.25 11.51 31.17
CA GLU A 102 0.68 11.53 32.57
C GLU A 102 0.89 10.11 33.15
N PRO A 103 0.04 9.10 32.85
CA PRO A 103 0.22 7.75 33.39
C PRO A 103 1.48 7.03 32.90
N PHE A 104 2.16 7.57 31.88
CA PHE A 104 3.28 6.94 31.17
C PHE A 104 4.48 7.90 31.09
N PRO A 105 5.28 8.05 32.17
CA PRO A 105 6.27 9.14 32.29
C PRO A 105 7.34 9.14 31.21
N ASP A 106 7.74 7.96 30.69
CA ASP A 106 8.81 7.84 29.68
C ASP A 106 8.29 7.49 28.27
N ALA A 107 6.97 7.54 28.06
CA ALA A 107 6.40 7.28 26.73
C ALA A 107 6.57 8.49 25.80
N LEU A 108 6.94 8.20 24.56
CA LEU A 108 6.97 9.12 23.43
C LEU A 108 5.56 9.23 22.84
N ILE A 109 5.23 10.41 22.32
CA ILE A 109 3.88 10.78 21.90
C ILE A 109 3.91 11.08 20.40
N LEU A 110 3.12 10.31 19.66
CA LEU A 110 2.91 10.48 18.21
C LEU A 110 1.40 10.63 17.96
N PRO A 111 0.79 11.81 18.16
CA PRO A 111 -0.64 11.98 18.01
C PRO A 111 -1.09 11.87 16.56
N ARG A 112 -2.30 11.37 16.38
CA ARG A 112 -3.10 11.57 15.16
C ARG A 112 -3.86 12.88 15.29
N VAL A 113 -3.87 13.71 14.25
CA VAL A 113 -4.49 15.04 14.30
C VAL A 113 -5.56 15.16 13.22
N TRP A 114 -6.81 15.34 13.63
CA TRP A 114 -7.92 15.55 12.71
C TRP A 114 -7.91 16.98 12.14
N MET A 115 -7.95 17.09 10.80
CA MET A 115 -7.86 18.36 10.07
C MET A 115 -9.18 18.85 9.50
N GLY A 116 -10.30 18.21 9.88
CA GLY A 116 -11.61 18.68 9.50
C GLY A 116 -11.97 20.05 10.06
N VAL A 117 -12.98 20.65 9.43
CA VAL A 117 -13.42 22.00 9.76
C VAL A 117 -14.54 21.97 10.78
N SER A 118 -14.65 23.04 11.58
CA SER A 118 -15.73 23.17 12.54
C SER A 118 -17.07 23.45 11.87
N SER A 119 -18.16 23.31 12.62
CA SER A 119 -19.50 23.57 12.08
C SER A 119 -19.71 25.03 11.64
N ASP A 120 -19.03 25.97 12.30
CA ASP A 120 -19.13 27.38 11.96
C ASP A 120 -18.29 27.74 10.73
N TRP A 121 -17.17 27.04 10.54
CA TRP A 121 -16.33 27.23 9.36
C TRP A 121 -17.09 26.91 8.09
N TYR A 122 -17.72 25.73 7.97
CA TYR A 122 -18.39 25.36 6.72
C TYR A 122 -19.65 26.21 6.45
N LYS A 123 -20.33 26.71 7.49
CA LYS A 123 -21.46 27.64 7.33
C LYS A 123 -21.01 28.99 6.76
N ASN A 124 -19.84 29.46 7.17
CA ASN A 124 -19.27 30.74 6.73
C ASN A 124 -18.48 30.65 5.42
N ASN A 125 -18.16 29.44 4.95
CA ASN A 125 -17.37 29.18 3.74
C ASN A 125 -18.02 28.15 2.81
N PRO A 126 -19.31 28.32 2.44
CA PRO A 126 -20.02 27.31 1.64
C PRO A 126 -19.42 27.11 0.23
N ASP A 127 -18.74 28.13 -0.31
CA ASP A 127 -18.05 28.12 -1.60
C ASP A 127 -16.72 27.35 -1.58
N GLN A 128 -16.23 26.99 -0.39
CA GLN A 128 -14.98 26.28 -0.18
C GLN A 128 -15.18 24.76 0.02
N LEU A 129 -16.42 24.28 0.00
CA LEU A 129 -16.76 22.89 0.32
C LEU A 129 -16.59 21.96 -0.87
N TYR A 130 -16.35 20.69 -0.54
CA TYR A 130 -16.35 19.62 -1.53
C TYR A 130 -17.76 19.43 -2.11
N MET A 131 -17.86 19.38 -3.43
CA MET A 131 -19.14 19.35 -4.16
C MET A 131 -19.19 18.18 -5.14
N PHE A 132 -20.32 17.49 -5.14
CA PHE A 132 -20.64 16.37 -6.00
C PHE A 132 -21.24 16.80 -7.35
N ALA A 133 -21.32 15.86 -8.28
CA ALA A 133 -21.90 16.06 -9.60
C ALA A 133 -23.38 16.51 -9.57
N ASP A 134 -24.13 16.12 -8.53
CA ASP A 134 -25.52 16.51 -8.32
C ASP A 134 -25.68 17.92 -7.68
N GLY A 135 -24.56 18.61 -7.43
CA GLY A 135 -24.50 19.93 -6.80
C GLY A 135 -24.61 19.90 -5.27
N SER A 136 -24.81 18.73 -4.65
CA SER A 136 -24.79 18.62 -3.20
C SER A 136 -23.36 18.73 -2.65
N THR A 137 -23.24 19.20 -1.41
CA THR A 137 -21.97 19.34 -0.71
C THR A 137 -21.95 18.49 0.55
N VAL A 138 -20.75 18.09 0.97
CA VAL A 138 -20.54 17.45 2.26
C VAL A 138 -20.33 18.56 3.29
N LYS A 139 -21.14 18.57 4.35
CA LYS A 139 -20.87 19.42 5.53
C LYS A 139 -19.50 19.03 6.07
N ASP A 140 -18.76 19.94 6.67
CA ASP A 140 -17.46 19.67 7.32
C ASP A 140 -16.28 19.15 6.46
N ILE A 141 -16.43 19.04 5.13
CA ILE A 141 -15.35 18.66 4.22
C ILE A 141 -15.05 19.79 3.24
N ALA A 142 -13.86 20.37 3.36
CA ALA A 142 -13.34 21.33 2.40
C ALA A 142 -12.96 20.66 1.08
N SER A 143 -13.12 21.40 -0.02
CA SER A 143 -12.64 20.98 -1.33
C SER A 143 -11.12 20.79 -1.32
N PRO A 144 -10.56 19.78 -2.00
CA PRO A 144 -9.12 19.52 -1.99
C PRO A 144 -8.32 20.58 -2.77
N VAL A 145 -8.98 21.61 -3.28
CA VAL A 145 -8.39 22.79 -3.92
C VAL A 145 -8.72 24.08 -3.17
N SER A 146 -9.22 24.01 -1.93
CA SER A 146 -9.47 25.19 -1.10
C SER A 146 -8.17 25.69 -0.46
N GLU A 147 -7.54 26.68 -1.08
CA GLU A 147 -6.34 27.35 -0.54
C GLU A 147 -6.63 28.03 0.80
N LYS A 148 -7.85 28.54 0.99
CA LYS A 148 -8.31 29.12 2.25
C LYS A 148 -8.27 28.09 3.38
N TRP A 149 -8.90 26.93 3.17
CA TRP A 149 -8.87 25.85 4.16
C TRP A 149 -7.44 25.39 4.46
N LEU A 150 -6.61 25.21 3.42
CA LEU A 150 -5.24 24.76 3.60
C LEU A 150 -4.43 25.74 4.46
N THR A 151 -4.45 27.02 4.10
CA THR A 151 -3.71 28.08 4.82
C THR A 151 -4.15 28.18 6.29
N GLU A 152 -5.45 28.15 6.54
CA GLU A 152 -5.98 28.20 7.91
C GLU A 152 -5.69 26.92 8.71
N THR A 153 -5.63 25.77 8.06
CA THR A 153 -5.28 24.48 8.69
C THR A 153 -3.80 24.41 9.01
N GLU A 154 -2.92 24.90 8.14
CA GLU A 154 -1.49 25.03 8.40
C GLU A 154 -1.21 25.99 9.56
N GLY A 155 -1.90 27.12 9.62
CA GLY A 155 -1.85 28.04 10.76
C GLY A 155 -2.24 27.37 12.09
N ARG A 156 -3.39 26.68 12.10
CA ARG A 156 -3.88 25.95 13.29
C ARG A 156 -2.98 24.78 13.68
N MET A 157 -2.34 24.11 12.73
CA MET A 157 -1.33 23.09 13.00
C MET A 157 -0.12 23.73 13.69
N GLY A 158 0.31 24.91 13.23
CA GLY A 158 1.35 25.70 13.89
C GLY A 158 0.99 26.05 15.34
N GLU A 159 -0.24 26.48 15.59
CA GLU A 159 -0.75 26.77 16.94
C GLU A 159 -0.79 25.52 17.83
N LEU A 160 -1.20 24.36 17.29
CA LEU A 160 -1.17 23.09 18.03
C LEU A 160 0.25 22.75 18.47
N LEU A 161 1.23 22.89 17.56
CA LEU A 161 2.63 22.63 17.86
C LEU A 161 3.17 23.60 18.91
N ASP A 162 2.78 24.89 18.87
CA ASP A 162 3.14 25.86 19.91
C ASP A 162 2.55 25.50 21.28
N LEU A 163 1.29 25.03 21.33
CA LEU A 163 0.65 24.56 22.57
C LEU A 163 1.38 23.35 23.16
N ILE A 164 1.77 22.37 22.33
CA ILE A 164 2.51 21.19 22.78
C ILE A 164 3.90 21.58 23.27
N ALA A 165 4.60 22.46 22.54
CA ALA A 165 5.90 22.98 22.90
C ALA A 165 5.88 23.72 24.25
N GLY A 166 4.82 24.47 24.56
CA GLY A 166 4.64 25.15 25.85
C GLY A 166 4.22 24.24 27.00
N SER A 167 3.96 22.95 26.75
CA SER A 167 3.50 21.99 27.75
C SER A 167 4.66 21.19 28.36
N LYS A 168 4.40 20.51 29.49
CA LYS A 168 5.35 19.55 30.10
C LYS A 168 5.64 18.31 29.23
N TYR A 169 5.01 18.20 28.06
CA TYR A 169 5.10 17.04 27.16
C TYR A 169 5.95 17.28 25.91
N ALA A 170 6.48 18.49 25.71
CA ALA A 170 7.26 18.87 24.53
C ALA A 170 8.43 17.91 24.24
N SER A 171 9.21 17.54 25.27
CA SER A 171 10.37 16.65 25.15
C SER A 171 10.02 15.20 24.80
N ARG A 172 8.73 14.83 24.84
CA ARG A 172 8.22 13.50 24.52
C ARG A 172 7.48 13.47 23.19
N PHE A 173 7.19 14.62 22.60
CA PHE A 173 6.49 14.72 21.33
C PHE A 173 7.45 14.41 20.18
N ILE A 174 7.18 13.36 19.41
CA ILE A 174 8.10 12.88 18.38
C ILE A 174 7.59 13.08 16.94
N GLY A 175 6.34 13.52 16.76
CA GLY A 175 5.77 13.64 15.42
C GLY A 175 4.27 13.81 15.38
N VAL A 176 3.69 13.79 14.17
CA VAL A 176 2.24 13.84 13.94
C VAL A 176 1.83 12.90 12.81
N ILE A 177 0.63 12.33 12.92
CA ILE A 177 -0.09 11.67 11.82
C ILE A 177 -1.30 12.51 11.45
N PRO A 178 -1.24 13.37 10.42
CA PRO A 178 -2.37 14.20 10.04
C PRO A 178 -3.46 13.38 9.34
N LEU A 179 -4.71 13.52 9.82
CA LEU A 179 -5.89 12.80 9.35
C LEU A 179 -6.86 13.75 8.66
N TYR A 180 -7.35 13.37 7.48
CA TYR A 180 -8.45 14.08 6.85
C TYR A 180 -9.23 13.22 5.86
N TYR A 181 -10.35 13.77 5.40
CA TYR A 181 -11.33 13.12 4.53
C TYR A 181 -11.85 11.80 5.11
N PHE A 182 -12.33 10.90 4.24
CA PHE A 182 -13.03 9.70 4.66
C PHE A 182 -12.12 8.83 5.51
N THR A 183 -12.64 8.44 6.69
CA THR A 183 -11.98 7.61 7.73
C THR A 183 -10.62 8.13 8.25
N GLY A 184 -10.20 9.34 7.86
CA GLY A 184 -8.88 9.89 8.20
C GLY A 184 -7.74 9.37 7.32
N GLU A 185 -8.06 8.64 6.25
CA GLU A 185 -7.12 7.94 5.36
C GLU A 185 -6.93 8.65 4.01
N TRP A 186 -7.34 9.93 3.94
CA TRP A 186 -7.20 10.79 2.76
C TRP A 186 -7.93 10.31 1.51
N HIS A 187 -8.87 9.38 1.69
CA HIS A 187 -9.86 8.99 0.68
C HIS A 187 -10.85 10.13 0.45
N MET A 188 -11.04 10.56 -0.79
CA MET A 188 -12.09 11.52 -1.13
C MET A 188 -13.47 11.01 -0.65
N TRP A 189 -14.33 11.93 -0.22
CA TRP A 189 -15.61 11.59 0.42
C TRP A 189 -16.65 11.06 -0.57
N GLU A 190 -17.47 10.08 -0.17
CA GLU A 190 -18.60 9.49 -0.91
C GLU A 190 -18.33 9.31 -2.42
N LEU A 191 -17.32 8.49 -2.73
CA LEU A 191 -16.80 8.25 -4.09
C LEU A 191 -17.88 7.91 -5.13
N GLU A 192 -18.94 7.21 -4.73
CA GLU A 192 -20.07 6.83 -5.60
C GLU A 192 -20.89 8.02 -6.14
N LYS A 193 -20.90 9.16 -5.41
CA LYS A 193 -21.60 10.38 -5.86
C LYS A 193 -20.81 11.20 -6.88
N SER A 194 -19.54 10.87 -7.07
CA SER A 194 -18.59 11.59 -7.91
C SER A 194 -18.38 13.04 -7.50
N GLY A 195 -17.29 13.30 -6.78
CA GLY A 195 -16.94 14.66 -6.39
C GLY A 195 -15.99 15.37 -7.35
N GLY A 196 -15.63 16.59 -6.98
CA GLY A 196 -14.77 17.47 -7.76
C GLY A 196 -15.52 18.38 -8.74
N TYR A 197 -16.70 18.86 -8.38
CA TYR A 197 -17.53 19.68 -9.29
C TYR A 197 -17.70 21.14 -8.87
N SER A 198 -17.13 21.56 -7.74
CA SER A 198 -17.22 22.95 -7.25
C SER A 198 -16.68 23.96 -8.28
N PRO A 199 -17.17 25.21 -8.34
CA PRO A 199 -16.61 26.24 -9.20
C PRO A 199 -15.10 26.46 -9.00
N LEU A 200 -14.64 26.40 -7.76
CA LEU A 200 -13.22 26.40 -7.36
C LEU A 200 -12.41 25.30 -8.07
N MET A 201 -12.98 24.10 -8.23
CA MET A 201 -12.33 22.98 -8.93
C MET A 201 -12.12 23.28 -10.41
N ALA A 202 -13.08 23.96 -11.06
CA ALA A 202 -12.93 24.37 -12.45
C ALA A 202 -11.76 25.35 -12.60
N THR A 203 -11.69 26.36 -11.75
CA THR A 203 -10.57 27.33 -11.75
C THR A 203 -9.23 26.64 -11.48
N ALA A 204 -9.16 25.77 -10.48
CA ALA A 204 -7.93 25.05 -10.16
C ALA A 204 -7.48 24.11 -11.29
N PHE A 205 -8.42 23.44 -11.96
CA PHE A 205 -8.11 22.60 -13.13
C PHE A 205 -7.56 23.44 -14.30
N GLN A 206 -8.16 24.59 -14.57
CA GLN A 206 -7.69 25.52 -15.61
C GLN A 206 -6.26 26.02 -15.32
N GLN A 207 -5.95 26.33 -14.06
CA GLN A 207 -4.61 26.71 -13.64
C GLN A 207 -3.62 25.55 -13.79
N TRP A 208 -4.01 24.34 -13.39
CA TRP A 208 -3.18 23.15 -13.56
C TRP A 208 -2.89 22.87 -15.04
N LEU A 209 -3.87 23.02 -15.92
CA LEU A 209 -3.69 22.88 -17.37
C LEU A 209 -2.71 23.92 -17.93
N ALA A 210 -2.80 25.17 -17.45
CA ALA A 210 -1.85 26.22 -17.83
C ALA A 210 -0.42 25.87 -17.39
N GLN A 211 -0.25 25.22 -16.24
CA GLN A 211 1.06 24.75 -15.77
C GLN A 211 1.56 23.53 -16.56
N LYS A 212 0.70 22.54 -16.84
CA LYS A 212 1.07 21.33 -17.59
C LYS A 212 1.47 21.64 -19.03
N TYR A 213 0.70 22.48 -19.73
CA TYR A 213 0.88 22.74 -21.16
C TYR A 213 1.64 24.03 -21.47
N GLY A 214 1.79 24.95 -20.53
CA GLY A 214 2.49 26.24 -20.72
C GLY A 214 1.78 27.24 -21.65
N SER A 215 1.02 26.81 -22.66
CA SER A 215 0.20 27.65 -23.53
C SER A 215 -1.06 26.93 -24.03
N ILE A 216 -2.07 27.71 -24.43
CA ILE A 216 -3.32 27.16 -24.97
C ILE A 216 -3.10 26.43 -26.31
N ASP A 217 -2.10 26.86 -27.10
CA ASP A 217 -1.76 26.23 -28.38
C ASP A 217 -1.20 24.81 -28.17
N GLN A 218 -0.37 24.61 -27.13
CA GLN A 218 0.15 23.28 -26.80
C GLN A 218 -0.96 22.36 -26.28
N LEU A 219 -1.89 22.90 -25.48
CA LEU A 219 -3.08 22.15 -25.06
C LEU A 219 -3.95 21.78 -26.26
N ASN A 220 -4.21 22.72 -27.17
CA ASN A 220 -5.01 22.46 -28.37
C ASN A 220 -4.37 21.41 -29.28
N ALA A 221 -3.04 21.43 -29.42
CA ALA A 221 -2.31 20.41 -30.16
C ALA A 221 -2.42 19.03 -29.50
N ALA A 222 -2.38 18.97 -28.17
CA ALA A 222 -2.49 17.75 -27.38
C ALA A 222 -3.92 17.16 -27.39
N TRP A 223 -4.93 18.01 -27.22
CA TRP A 223 -6.34 17.60 -27.11
C TRP A 223 -7.06 17.51 -28.46
N GLY A 224 -6.46 18.00 -29.55
CA GLY A 224 -7.17 18.18 -30.81
C GLY A 224 -8.32 19.19 -30.71
N SER A 225 -8.16 20.22 -29.88
CA SER A 225 -9.19 21.24 -29.59
C SER A 225 -8.86 22.60 -30.23
N ALA A 226 -9.77 23.57 -30.06
CA ALA A 226 -9.63 24.94 -30.58
C ALA A 226 -10.06 25.99 -29.53
N HIS A 227 -9.58 25.87 -28.30
CA HIS A 227 -9.83 26.84 -27.23
C HIS A 227 -8.97 28.10 -27.42
N HIS A 228 -9.49 29.28 -27.12
CA HIS A 228 -8.74 30.53 -27.21
C HIS A 228 -8.01 30.88 -25.91
N GLN A 229 -8.49 30.37 -24.77
CA GLN A 229 -7.92 30.60 -23.45
C GLN A 229 -8.33 29.50 -22.47
N PHE A 230 -7.54 29.28 -21.41
CA PHE A 230 -7.79 28.21 -20.44
C PHE A 230 -9.13 28.35 -19.70
N SER A 231 -9.62 29.58 -19.49
CA SER A 231 -10.89 29.83 -18.78
C SER A 231 -12.14 29.34 -19.51
N GLU A 232 -12.03 28.98 -20.81
CA GLU A 232 -13.10 28.34 -21.58
C GLU A 232 -13.25 26.84 -21.26
N ILE A 233 -12.22 26.23 -20.67
CA ILE A 233 -12.18 24.79 -20.43
C ILE A 233 -13.12 24.43 -19.28
N LYS A 234 -13.99 23.46 -19.53
CA LYS A 234 -14.94 22.92 -18.56
C LYS A 234 -14.41 21.63 -17.95
N LEU A 235 -14.80 21.37 -16.71
CA LEU A 235 -14.65 20.06 -16.09
C LEU A 235 -15.41 19.00 -16.93
N PRO A 236 -14.88 17.78 -17.07
CA PRO A 236 -15.66 16.66 -17.56
C PRO A 236 -16.89 16.41 -16.68
N SER A 237 -18.04 16.28 -17.30
CA SER A 237 -19.28 15.83 -16.64
C SER A 237 -19.12 14.43 -16.05
N LYS A 238 -20.04 14.04 -15.17
CA LYS A 238 -20.07 12.68 -14.62
C LYS A 238 -20.14 11.64 -15.75
N ASP A 239 -21.06 11.82 -16.70
CA ASP A 239 -21.23 10.88 -17.81
C ASP A 239 -19.97 10.73 -18.68
N GLU A 240 -19.25 11.83 -18.92
CA GLU A 240 -17.97 11.78 -19.65
C GLU A 240 -16.88 11.00 -18.88
N ARG A 241 -16.80 11.15 -17.55
CA ARG A 241 -15.86 10.38 -16.72
C ARG A 241 -16.18 8.88 -16.70
N TYR A 242 -17.47 8.53 -16.75
CA TYR A 242 -17.97 7.16 -16.72
C TYR A 242 -18.02 6.48 -18.11
N LYS A 243 -17.54 7.18 -19.16
CA LYS A 243 -17.56 6.66 -20.53
C LYS A 243 -16.15 6.49 -21.09
N GLY A 244 -15.80 5.26 -21.45
CA GLY A 244 -14.67 4.95 -22.34
C GLY A 244 -15.10 4.95 -23.81
N THR A 245 -14.23 5.40 -24.70
CA THR A 245 -14.40 5.27 -26.16
C THR A 245 -13.65 4.09 -26.74
N PHE A 246 -12.81 3.44 -25.94
CA PHE A 246 -12.04 2.25 -26.29
C PHE A 246 -12.40 1.08 -25.36
N GLY A 247 -13.66 0.66 -25.40
CA GLY A 247 -14.20 -0.28 -24.42
C GLY A 247 -14.34 0.39 -23.06
N VAL A 248 -13.82 -0.24 -21.99
CA VAL A 248 -13.76 0.40 -20.66
C VAL A 248 -12.59 1.36 -20.51
N PHE A 249 -11.77 1.53 -21.54
CA PHE A 249 -10.62 2.43 -21.57
C PHE A 249 -10.93 3.72 -22.32
N ARG A 250 -10.12 4.74 -22.03
CA ARG A 250 -10.10 6.03 -22.69
C ARG A 250 -9.14 5.99 -23.86
N ASP A 251 -9.58 6.51 -25.01
CA ASP A 251 -8.68 6.78 -26.14
C ASP A 251 -8.01 8.15 -25.90
N PRO A 252 -6.69 8.22 -25.67
CA PRO A 252 -6.02 9.49 -25.37
C PRO A 252 -6.11 10.52 -26.49
N SER A 253 -6.25 10.11 -27.77
CA SER A 253 -6.44 11.07 -28.85
C SER A 253 -7.84 11.68 -28.90
N GLN A 254 -8.77 11.21 -28.06
CA GLN A 254 -10.17 11.69 -28.01
C GLN A 254 -10.61 12.14 -26.62
N GLN A 255 -9.97 11.63 -25.56
CA GLN A 255 -10.39 11.79 -24.16
C GLN A 255 -9.24 12.29 -23.27
N GLN A 256 -8.27 13.01 -23.83
CA GLN A 256 -7.14 13.56 -23.06
C GLN A 256 -7.61 14.47 -21.91
N ARG A 257 -8.68 15.24 -22.10
CA ARG A 257 -9.27 16.08 -21.05
C ARG A 257 -9.72 15.27 -19.83
N GLU A 258 -10.35 14.13 -20.04
CA GLU A 258 -10.80 13.23 -18.97
C GLU A 258 -9.63 12.56 -18.26
N ILE A 259 -8.59 12.17 -19.01
CA ILE A 259 -7.33 11.62 -18.47
C ILE A 259 -6.62 12.67 -17.60
N ASP A 260 -6.47 13.89 -18.12
CA ASP A 260 -5.86 15.02 -17.42
C ASP A 260 -6.64 15.38 -16.15
N PHE A 261 -7.97 15.43 -16.23
CA PHE A 261 -8.80 15.70 -15.05
C PHE A 261 -8.67 14.60 -13.99
N ALA A 262 -8.64 13.32 -14.39
CA ALA A 262 -8.44 12.21 -13.46
C ALA A 262 -7.08 12.30 -12.74
N LEU A 263 -6.01 12.63 -13.47
CA LEU A 263 -4.68 12.85 -12.91
C LEU A 263 -4.65 14.07 -11.97
N PHE A 264 -5.18 15.21 -12.42
CA PHE A 264 -5.29 16.43 -11.61
C PHE A 264 -6.03 16.16 -10.31
N PHE A 265 -7.23 15.59 -10.40
CA PHE A 265 -8.12 15.34 -9.27
C PHE A 265 -7.47 14.41 -8.24
N ASN A 266 -6.87 13.30 -8.69
CA ASN A 266 -6.27 12.34 -7.78
C ASN A 266 -4.93 12.79 -7.19
N THR A 267 -4.25 13.76 -7.80
CA THR A 267 -2.99 14.31 -7.26
C THR A 267 -3.20 15.47 -6.29
N ARG A 268 -4.44 15.93 -6.06
CA ARG A 268 -4.70 17.01 -5.09
C ARG A 268 -4.41 16.59 -3.65
N CYS A 269 -4.92 15.43 -3.19
CA CYS A 269 -4.66 14.93 -1.84
C CYS A 269 -3.16 14.87 -1.48
N PRO A 270 -2.29 14.20 -2.28
CA PRO A 270 -0.87 14.13 -1.94
C PRO A 270 -0.19 15.51 -1.94
N GLU A 271 -0.64 16.47 -2.75
CA GLU A 271 -0.09 17.84 -2.72
C GLU A 271 -0.46 18.58 -1.42
N LEU A 272 -1.71 18.45 -0.94
CA LEU A 272 -2.12 18.99 0.36
C LEU A 272 -1.30 18.36 1.50
N MET A 273 -1.14 17.04 1.47
CA MET A 273 -0.35 16.30 2.45
C MET A 273 1.10 16.82 2.48
N LEU A 274 1.73 17.05 1.33
CA LEU A 274 3.08 17.59 1.26
C LEU A 274 3.19 19.01 1.84
N SER A 275 2.20 19.86 1.60
CA SER A 275 2.17 21.23 2.16
C SER A 275 2.09 21.19 3.69
N ILE A 276 1.21 20.35 4.24
CA ILE A 276 1.04 20.17 5.68
C ILE A 276 2.30 19.55 6.30
N ALA A 277 2.89 18.53 5.67
CA ALA A 277 4.12 17.90 6.14
C ALA A 277 5.27 18.92 6.21
N LYS A 278 5.40 19.74 5.17
CA LYS A 278 6.39 20.82 5.13
C LYS A 278 6.16 21.81 6.28
N THR A 279 4.92 22.25 6.50
CA THR A 279 4.56 23.15 7.61
C THR A 279 4.99 22.57 8.97
N ILE A 280 4.69 21.29 9.22
CA ILE A 280 5.08 20.61 10.47
C ILE A 280 6.61 20.57 10.60
N LYS A 281 7.32 20.18 9.54
CA LYS A 281 8.80 20.12 9.53
C LYS A 281 9.42 21.49 9.78
N GLU A 282 8.95 22.55 9.13
CA GLU A 282 9.45 23.91 9.34
C GLU A 282 9.18 24.40 10.77
N LYS A 283 7.98 24.19 11.29
CA LYS A 283 7.59 24.61 12.64
C LYS A 283 8.38 23.89 13.74
N THR A 284 8.82 22.66 13.47
CA THR A 284 9.55 21.81 14.42
C THR A 284 11.06 21.80 14.18
N GLY A 285 11.58 22.65 13.28
CA GLY A 285 13.01 22.65 12.93
C GLY A 285 13.50 21.35 12.27
N GLY A 286 12.58 20.54 11.72
CA GLY A 286 12.84 19.22 11.14
C GLY A 286 12.91 18.09 12.17
N HIS A 287 12.70 18.37 13.45
CA HIS A 287 12.87 17.38 14.53
C HIS A 287 11.72 16.39 14.66
N SER A 288 10.52 16.71 14.16
CA SER A 288 9.35 15.86 14.30
C SER A 288 9.15 14.93 13.11
N LEU A 289 8.69 13.71 13.37
CA LEU A 289 8.22 12.79 12.34
C LEU A 289 6.87 13.24 11.75
N VAL A 290 6.67 12.98 10.47
CA VAL A 290 5.38 13.14 9.79
C VAL A 290 5.08 11.89 9.00
N GLY A 291 3.87 11.37 9.14
CA GLY A 291 3.39 10.33 8.25
C GLY A 291 1.88 10.29 8.10
N TYR A 292 1.42 9.41 7.22
CA TYR A 292 0.04 9.42 6.73
C TYR A 292 -0.51 8.02 6.56
N PHE A 293 -1.82 7.84 6.72
CA PHE A 293 -2.52 6.69 6.16
C PHE A 293 -2.84 6.97 4.69
N TYR A 294 -2.19 6.26 3.77
CA TYR A 294 -2.31 6.51 2.33
C TYR A 294 -1.79 5.32 1.49
N GLY A 295 -2.06 5.31 0.19
CA GLY A 295 -1.47 4.35 -0.75
C GLY A 295 -2.24 3.04 -0.92
N TYR A 296 -3.56 3.04 -0.70
CA TYR A 296 -4.52 1.92 -0.75
C TYR A 296 -4.78 1.38 -2.17
N LEU A 297 -3.78 1.45 -3.06
CA LEU A 297 -3.91 1.21 -4.50
C LEU A 297 -4.46 -0.17 -4.83
N PHE A 298 -4.09 -1.20 -4.06
CA PHE A 298 -4.64 -2.54 -4.26
C PHE A 298 -6.07 -2.69 -3.73
N GLU A 299 -6.38 -2.03 -2.61
CA GLU A 299 -7.69 -2.14 -1.96
C GLU A 299 -8.77 -1.35 -2.69
N HIS A 300 -8.42 -0.22 -3.32
CA HIS A 300 -9.38 0.54 -4.10
C HIS A 300 -9.93 -0.26 -5.28
N ALA A 301 -9.18 -1.23 -5.80
CA ALA A 301 -9.67 -2.17 -6.81
C ALA A 301 -10.77 -3.13 -6.30
N TRP A 302 -11.11 -3.12 -4.99
CA TRP A 302 -12.24 -3.85 -4.41
C TRP A 302 -13.60 -3.21 -4.77
N ASN A 303 -13.67 -1.90 -5.00
CA ASN A 303 -14.93 -1.23 -5.33
C ASN A 303 -14.96 -0.81 -6.82
N ASP A 304 -16.15 -0.69 -7.41
CA ASP A 304 -16.33 -0.35 -8.83
C ASP A 304 -15.85 1.06 -9.21
N THR A 305 -15.92 2.04 -8.31
CA THR A 305 -15.67 3.45 -8.67
C THR A 305 -14.44 4.05 -8.00
N TRP A 306 -13.85 3.36 -7.02
CA TRP A 306 -12.84 3.93 -6.13
C TRP A 306 -11.49 4.23 -6.77
N PRO A 307 -10.88 3.37 -7.63
CA PRO A 307 -9.53 3.63 -8.14
C PRO A 307 -9.39 4.97 -8.87
N GLN A 308 -10.48 5.45 -9.46
CA GLN A 308 -10.51 6.69 -10.23
C GLN A 308 -10.88 7.93 -9.44
N GLN A 309 -11.37 7.76 -8.22
CA GLN A 309 -11.99 8.84 -7.47
C GLN A 309 -11.43 9.00 -6.08
N SER A 310 -10.55 8.12 -5.62
CA SER A 310 -10.12 8.07 -4.23
C SER A 310 -9.18 9.17 -3.80
N GLY A 311 -8.46 9.82 -4.73
CA GLY A 311 -7.40 10.77 -4.37
C GLY A 311 -6.04 10.12 -4.15
N HIS A 312 -5.83 8.85 -4.56
CA HIS A 312 -4.66 8.06 -4.14
C HIS A 312 -3.53 7.88 -5.18
N LEU A 313 -3.61 8.51 -6.36
CA LEU A 313 -2.68 8.31 -7.48
C LEU A 313 -1.42 9.21 -7.38
N GLY A 314 -0.76 9.21 -6.22
CA GLY A 314 0.43 10.04 -5.99
C GLY A 314 1.28 9.61 -4.80
N LEU A 315 1.32 8.30 -4.53
CA LEU A 315 2.18 7.72 -3.50
C LEU A 315 3.65 7.97 -3.85
N SER A 316 4.05 7.84 -5.13
CA SER A 316 5.46 8.09 -5.53
C SER A 316 5.96 9.49 -5.15
N LYS A 317 5.12 10.52 -5.25
CA LYS A 317 5.43 11.89 -4.83
C LYS A 317 5.68 11.98 -3.32
N LEU A 318 4.87 11.29 -2.52
CA LEU A 318 5.04 11.24 -1.06
C LEU A 318 6.32 10.48 -0.68
N LEU A 319 6.61 9.37 -1.37
CA LEU A 319 7.83 8.59 -1.13
C LEU A 319 9.10 9.36 -1.46
N ALA A 320 9.09 10.18 -2.52
CA ALA A 320 10.23 11.01 -2.90
C ALA A 320 10.43 12.23 -1.98
N SER A 321 9.43 12.60 -1.17
CA SER A 321 9.48 13.83 -0.38
C SER A 321 10.38 13.71 0.84
N PRO A 322 11.22 14.71 1.15
CA PRO A 322 11.98 14.73 2.40
C PRO A 322 11.13 15.05 3.63
N TYR A 323 9.88 15.51 3.45
CA TYR A 323 9.02 15.94 4.55
C TYR A 323 8.19 14.82 5.17
N VAL A 324 8.11 13.67 4.51
CA VAL A 324 7.36 12.49 4.97
C VAL A 324 8.37 11.43 5.42
N ASP A 325 8.17 10.85 6.61
CA ASP A 325 9.08 9.85 7.18
C ASP A 325 8.53 8.43 7.05
N PHE A 326 7.20 8.30 7.12
CA PHE A 326 6.52 7.01 7.06
C PHE A 326 5.10 7.14 6.50
N TYR A 327 4.53 6.00 6.10
CA TYR A 327 3.10 5.89 5.85
C TYR A 327 2.58 4.56 6.39
N GLY A 328 1.27 4.49 6.62
CA GLY A 328 0.60 3.31 7.13
C GLY A 328 -0.59 2.95 6.27
N CYS A 329 -0.95 1.68 6.33
CA CYS A 329 -2.16 1.16 5.76
C CYS A 329 -2.49 -0.15 6.49
N SER A 330 -3.78 -0.45 6.74
CA SER A 330 -4.19 -1.76 7.24
C SER A 330 -3.87 -2.88 6.26
N TYR A 331 -3.95 -4.12 6.69
CA TYR A 331 -4.03 -5.23 5.75
C TYR A 331 -5.48 -5.48 5.38
N SER A 332 -5.71 -6.00 4.17
CA SER A 332 -7.04 -6.00 3.53
C SER A 332 -8.15 -6.56 4.43
N TYR A 333 -9.31 -5.87 4.42
CA TYR A 333 -10.53 -6.31 5.11
C TYR A 333 -11.35 -7.31 4.31
N ASN A 334 -10.81 -7.82 3.20
CA ASN A 334 -11.48 -8.83 2.41
C ASN A 334 -11.74 -10.12 3.22
N MET A 335 -12.66 -10.95 2.74
CA MET A 335 -13.10 -12.14 3.47
C MET A 335 -12.24 -13.39 3.28
N PHE A 336 -11.28 -13.36 2.35
CA PHE A 336 -10.39 -14.48 2.00
C PHE A 336 -9.01 -14.36 2.63
N ASN A 337 -8.79 -13.29 3.36
CA ASN A 337 -7.59 -12.95 4.09
C ASN A 337 -8.02 -12.57 5.52
N ARG A 338 -7.07 -12.31 6.42
CA ARG A 338 -7.30 -11.86 7.81
C ARG A 338 -7.81 -12.92 8.80
N LYS A 339 -8.78 -13.77 8.43
CA LYS A 339 -9.31 -14.83 9.32
C LYS A 339 -8.21 -15.80 9.78
N PHE A 340 -8.50 -16.52 10.87
CA PHE A 340 -7.69 -17.66 11.32
C PHE A 340 -7.42 -18.64 10.16
N GLY A 341 -6.15 -19.03 10.00
CA GLY A 341 -5.71 -19.95 8.94
C GLY A 341 -5.55 -19.36 7.54
N LEU A 342 -6.06 -18.15 7.29
CA LEU A 342 -5.97 -17.49 5.97
C LEU A 342 -4.72 -16.58 5.86
N PRO A 343 -4.32 -16.19 4.63
CA PRO A 343 -3.16 -15.32 4.41
C PRO A 343 -3.45 -13.83 4.70
N ILE A 344 -2.44 -12.99 4.49
CA ILE A 344 -2.51 -11.52 4.53
C ILE A 344 -2.33 -10.96 3.13
N ASP A 345 -3.14 -9.97 2.76
CA ASP A 345 -2.89 -9.13 1.59
C ASP A 345 -2.51 -7.72 2.01
N PHE A 346 -1.46 -7.21 1.38
CA PHE A 346 -1.06 -5.81 1.50
C PHE A 346 -1.95 -4.93 0.63
N ILE A 347 -2.42 -3.82 1.19
CA ILE A 347 -3.26 -2.85 0.46
C ILE A 347 -2.46 -1.82 -0.33
N SER A 348 -1.15 -1.71 -0.04
CA SER A 348 -0.23 -0.76 -0.63
C SER A 348 0.99 -1.45 -1.23
N PRO A 349 1.66 -0.89 -2.25
CA PRO A 349 2.99 -1.33 -2.70
C PRO A 349 4.08 -0.92 -1.70
N HIS A 350 3.99 -1.48 -0.50
CA HIS A 350 4.78 -1.14 0.68
C HIS A 350 6.31 -1.26 0.52
N ASP A 351 6.80 -2.15 -0.34
CA ASP A 351 8.25 -2.35 -0.49
C ASP A 351 8.88 -1.17 -1.26
N SER A 352 8.07 -0.39 -2.00
CA SER A 352 8.47 0.89 -2.61
C SER A 352 8.90 1.91 -1.55
N ALA A 353 8.26 1.90 -0.38
CA ALA A 353 8.56 2.81 0.72
C ALA A 353 10.03 2.78 1.08
N ARG A 354 10.52 1.56 1.30
CA ARG A 354 11.87 1.29 1.82
C ARG A 354 12.91 1.61 0.77
N LEU A 355 12.62 1.37 -0.51
CA LEU A 355 13.46 1.83 -1.64
C LEU A 355 13.63 3.35 -1.69
N ASN A 356 12.69 4.09 -1.08
CA ASN A 356 12.71 5.54 -0.97
C ASN A 356 13.03 6.04 0.45
N GLY A 357 13.55 5.16 1.31
CA GLY A 357 13.96 5.51 2.68
C GLY A 357 12.80 5.84 3.62
N LYS A 358 11.58 5.37 3.33
CA LYS A 358 10.38 5.57 4.16
C LYS A 358 10.06 4.31 4.95
N ALA A 359 9.60 4.48 6.18
CA ALA A 359 9.10 3.35 6.97
C ALA A 359 7.62 3.08 6.64
N VAL A 360 7.19 1.84 6.84
CA VAL A 360 5.79 1.42 6.63
C VAL A 360 5.21 0.91 7.93
N PHE A 361 4.01 1.35 8.25
CA PHE A 361 3.24 0.83 9.37
C PHE A 361 2.29 -0.26 8.88
N PHE A 362 2.32 -1.39 9.58
CA PHE A 362 1.33 -2.44 9.48
C PHE A 362 0.28 -2.21 10.59
N GLU A 363 -0.93 -1.81 10.21
CA GLU A 363 -2.00 -1.59 11.18
C GLU A 363 -2.57 -2.93 11.66
N GLU A 364 -2.35 -3.24 12.94
CA GLU A 364 -2.88 -4.41 13.62
C GLU A 364 -4.15 -4.04 14.38
N ASP A 365 -5.28 -4.28 13.73
CA ASP A 365 -6.61 -3.97 14.24
C ASP A 365 -7.51 -5.22 14.28
N SER A 366 -6.92 -6.43 14.30
CA SER A 366 -7.65 -7.70 14.41
C SER A 366 -8.66 -7.70 15.54
N TYR A 367 -9.90 -8.12 15.26
CA TYR A 367 -10.86 -8.43 16.31
C TYR A 367 -10.46 -9.73 16.99
N THR A 368 -9.92 -9.60 18.21
CA THR A 368 -9.48 -10.74 19.03
C THR A 368 -10.67 -11.44 19.71
N HIS A 369 -10.38 -12.49 20.48
CA HIS A 369 -11.34 -13.19 21.34
C HIS A 369 -11.95 -12.32 22.46
N LEU A 370 -11.36 -11.16 22.78
CA LEU A 370 -11.93 -10.20 23.73
C LEU A 370 -12.80 -9.15 23.06
N ALA A 371 -12.75 -9.04 21.73
CA ALA A 371 -13.44 -7.98 21.04
C ALA A 371 -14.96 -8.11 21.20
N VAL A 372 -15.58 -7.00 21.57
CA VAL A 372 -17.03 -6.93 21.80
C VAL A 372 -17.72 -6.61 20.48
N ALA A 373 -18.97 -7.08 20.33
CA ALA A 373 -19.79 -6.72 19.19
C ALA A 373 -19.86 -5.19 19.05
N PRO A 374 -19.52 -4.65 17.88
CA PRO A 374 -19.53 -3.21 17.65
C PRO A 374 -20.97 -2.70 17.65
N ASP A 375 -21.20 -1.57 18.32
CA ASP A 375 -22.48 -0.86 18.34
C ASP A 375 -22.52 0.20 17.22
N CYS A 376 -22.07 -0.18 16.03
CA CYS A 376 -22.04 0.68 14.87
C CYS A 376 -22.12 -0.15 13.59
N ASP A 377 -22.74 0.43 12.55
CA ASP A 377 -22.89 -0.22 11.25
C ASP A 377 -21.55 -0.37 10.49
N TRP A 378 -20.53 0.38 10.90
CA TRP A 378 -19.19 0.36 10.31
C TRP A 378 -18.18 -0.30 11.24
N ALA A 379 -17.89 -1.59 11.01
CA ALA A 379 -16.90 -2.36 11.75
C ALA A 379 -16.12 -3.28 10.81
N PRO A 380 -15.22 -2.72 9.97
CA PRO A 380 -14.47 -3.50 9.00
C PRO A 380 -13.63 -4.56 9.71
N GLY A 381 -13.68 -5.81 9.26
CA GLY A 381 -12.95 -6.91 9.90
C GLY A 381 -13.74 -7.70 10.97
N TRP A 382 -14.91 -7.24 11.42
CA TRP A 382 -15.73 -7.95 12.43
C TRP A 382 -16.13 -9.38 12.01
N PRO A 383 -16.55 -9.64 10.76
CA PRO A 383 -16.81 -11.00 10.28
C PRO A 383 -15.58 -11.93 10.31
N GLN A 384 -14.38 -11.38 10.47
CA GLN A 384 -13.11 -12.10 10.52
C GLN A 384 -12.57 -12.29 11.95
N ARG A 385 -13.32 -11.89 12.98
CA ARG A 385 -12.90 -12.00 14.39
C ARG A 385 -12.50 -13.41 14.78
N THR A 386 -11.53 -13.51 15.69
CA THR A 386 -11.14 -14.79 16.33
C THR A 386 -12.06 -15.10 17.50
N VAL A 387 -12.40 -16.37 17.72
CA VAL A 387 -13.40 -16.75 18.74
C VAL A 387 -12.81 -17.26 20.06
N ASN A 388 -11.50 -17.47 20.11
CA ASN A 388 -10.77 -17.90 21.31
C ASN A 388 -9.31 -17.41 21.28
N PHE A 389 -8.62 -17.57 22.41
CA PHE A 389 -7.25 -17.09 22.60
C PHE A 389 -6.27 -17.74 21.61
N GLU A 390 -6.44 -19.03 21.32
CA GLU A 390 -5.59 -19.79 20.41
C GLU A 390 -5.65 -19.22 18.99
N GLN A 391 -6.86 -18.92 18.48
CA GLN A 391 -7.04 -18.27 17.19
C GLN A 391 -6.50 -16.84 17.19
N THR A 392 -6.71 -16.07 18.26
CA THR A 392 -6.09 -14.74 18.42
C THR A 392 -4.58 -14.85 18.26
N MET A 393 -3.93 -15.73 19.02
CA MET A 393 -2.48 -15.87 18.97
C MET A 393 -1.99 -16.36 17.61
N ALA A 394 -2.71 -17.26 16.93
CA ALA A 394 -2.33 -17.69 15.59
C ALA A 394 -2.38 -16.53 14.57
N VAL A 395 -3.43 -15.69 14.62
CA VAL A 395 -3.54 -14.49 13.77
C VAL A 395 -2.43 -13.48 14.07
N LEU A 396 -2.19 -13.18 15.34
CA LEU A 396 -1.16 -12.20 15.74
C LEU A 396 0.26 -12.70 15.43
N LYS A 397 0.52 -14.00 15.58
CA LYS A 397 1.77 -14.65 15.15
C LYS A 397 1.95 -14.56 13.63
N ARG A 398 0.89 -14.77 12.84
CA ARG A 398 0.96 -14.65 11.38
C ARG A 398 1.34 -13.23 10.99
N ASN A 399 0.66 -12.25 11.58
CA ASN A 399 0.85 -10.83 11.30
C ASN A 399 2.28 -10.37 11.71
N MET A 400 2.79 -10.82 12.86
CA MET A 400 4.19 -10.56 13.25
C MET A 400 5.21 -11.21 12.30
N GLY A 401 4.93 -12.41 11.78
CA GLY A 401 5.82 -13.04 10.80
C GLY A 401 5.93 -12.24 9.49
N VAL A 402 4.81 -11.63 9.08
CA VAL A 402 4.75 -10.71 7.94
C VAL A 402 5.57 -9.45 8.19
N THR A 403 5.42 -8.80 9.34
CA THR A 403 6.18 -7.59 9.66
C THR A 403 7.67 -7.85 9.85
N ILE A 404 8.07 -9.02 10.38
CA ILE A 404 9.48 -9.45 10.42
C ILE A 404 10.03 -9.58 8.99
N ALA A 405 9.31 -10.27 8.10
CA ALA A 405 9.80 -10.55 6.75
C ALA A 405 9.99 -9.27 5.91
N HIS A 406 9.00 -8.38 5.92
CA HIS A 406 9.04 -7.13 5.14
C HIS A 406 9.74 -5.98 5.90
N GLY A 407 10.04 -6.15 7.19
CA GLY A 407 10.61 -5.12 8.03
C GLY A 407 9.66 -3.93 8.22
N GLU A 408 8.41 -4.21 8.57
CA GLU A 408 7.40 -3.19 8.85
C GLU A 408 7.30 -2.87 10.33
N ILE A 409 6.82 -1.67 10.64
CA ILE A 409 6.53 -1.21 11.99
C ILE A 409 5.16 -1.71 12.37
N MET A 410 5.08 -2.50 13.43
CA MET A 410 3.79 -2.92 13.97
C MET A 410 3.10 -1.75 14.67
N HIS A 411 1.86 -1.48 14.27
CA HIS A 411 1.05 -0.38 14.77
C HIS A 411 -0.32 -0.90 15.21
N TRP A 412 -0.47 -1.14 16.51
CA TRP A 412 -1.69 -1.72 17.08
C TRP A 412 -2.76 -0.66 17.21
N GLN A 413 -3.97 -1.06 16.86
CA GLN A 413 -5.10 -0.16 16.86
C GLN A 413 -6.29 -0.82 17.54
N ASP A 414 -6.59 -0.36 18.74
CA ASP A 414 -7.92 -0.59 19.30
C ASP A 414 -8.90 0.39 18.65
N LEU A 415 -9.31 0.06 17.41
CA LEU A 415 -10.02 0.98 16.52
C LEU A 415 -11.29 1.56 17.17
N LEU A 416 -12.00 0.77 17.96
CA LEU A 416 -13.26 1.15 18.62
C LEU A 416 -13.12 1.32 20.14
N SER A 417 -11.90 1.28 20.67
CA SER A 417 -11.61 1.27 22.11
C SER A 417 -12.46 0.24 22.87
N ASP A 418 -12.50 -0.98 22.34
CA ASP A 418 -13.28 -2.10 22.89
C ASP A 418 -12.44 -3.05 23.76
N GLY A 419 -11.16 -2.75 23.96
CA GLY A 419 -10.26 -3.56 24.77
C GLY A 419 -9.87 -4.87 24.10
N ARG A 420 -9.99 -5.00 22.76
CA ARG A 420 -9.64 -6.24 22.05
C ARG A 420 -8.21 -6.73 22.34
N PHE A 421 -7.26 -5.87 22.70
CA PHE A 421 -5.90 -6.29 23.04
C PHE A 421 -5.65 -6.43 24.55
N ASN A 422 -6.68 -6.43 25.39
CA ASN A 422 -6.52 -6.40 26.86
C ASN A 422 -6.17 -7.76 27.48
N ASP A 423 -5.78 -8.77 26.71
CA ASP A 423 -5.19 -9.99 27.28
C ASP A 423 -3.68 -9.80 27.49
N LYS A 424 -3.21 -9.78 28.74
CA LYS A 424 -1.79 -9.59 29.06
C LYS A 424 -0.87 -10.62 28.38
N ARG A 425 -1.37 -11.82 28.09
CA ARG A 425 -0.59 -12.90 27.46
C ARG A 425 -0.18 -12.53 26.03
N VAL A 426 -0.98 -11.70 25.34
CA VAL A 426 -0.64 -11.16 24.02
C VAL A 426 0.62 -10.31 24.10
N TRP A 427 0.68 -9.40 25.06
CA TRP A 427 1.80 -8.47 25.24
C TRP A 427 3.07 -9.17 25.77
N GLU A 428 2.91 -10.12 26.70
CA GLU A 428 4.01 -10.98 27.15
C GLU A 428 4.65 -11.76 25.98
N TRP A 429 3.82 -12.23 25.03
CA TRP A 429 4.31 -12.88 23.81
C TRP A 429 5.04 -11.91 22.87
N TYR A 430 4.46 -10.73 22.61
CA TYR A 430 5.10 -9.73 21.74
C TYR A 430 6.48 -9.29 22.26
N ASN A 431 6.64 -9.10 23.57
CA ASN A 431 7.95 -8.79 24.15
C ASN A 431 9.01 -9.84 23.73
N LYS A 432 8.67 -11.13 23.78
CA LYS A 432 9.54 -12.21 23.32
C LYS A 432 9.75 -12.20 21.81
N ALA A 433 8.71 -11.90 21.03
CA ALA A 433 8.79 -11.84 19.57
C ALA A 433 9.69 -10.69 19.09
N PHE A 434 9.67 -9.53 19.75
CA PHE A 434 10.58 -8.42 19.44
C PHE A 434 12.01 -8.70 19.85
N ALA A 435 12.23 -9.37 20.97
CA ALA A 435 13.57 -9.84 21.33
C ALA A 435 14.10 -10.84 20.29
N PHE A 436 13.24 -11.75 19.81
CA PHE A 436 13.57 -12.67 18.74
C PHE A 436 13.90 -11.95 17.42
N GLN A 437 13.07 -11.00 16.98
CA GLN A 437 13.33 -10.20 15.78
C GLN A 437 14.69 -9.49 15.84
N GLN A 438 15.03 -8.89 16.98
CA GLN A 438 16.32 -8.21 17.16
C GLN A 438 17.51 -9.19 17.10
N ALA A 439 17.32 -10.43 17.54
CA ALA A 439 18.35 -11.47 17.53
C ALA A 439 18.55 -12.14 16.15
N LEU A 440 17.57 -12.03 15.23
CA LEU A 440 17.67 -12.62 13.88
C LEU A 440 18.77 -11.97 13.02
N HIS A 441 19.09 -10.70 13.25
CA HIS A 441 20.04 -9.92 12.44
C HIS A 441 19.75 -10.02 10.93
N LEU A 442 18.54 -9.61 10.53
CA LEU A 442 18.09 -9.70 9.15
C LEU A 442 18.90 -8.82 8.20
N ASP A 443 18.80 -9.09 6.90
CA ASP A 443 19.36 -8.19 5.88
C ASP A 443 18.63 -6.84 5.94
N GLU A 444 19.37 -5.73 5.89
CA GLU A 444 18.79 -4.38 5.85
C GLU A 444 17.88 -4.16 4.63
N THR A 445 18.12 -4.86 3.53
CA THR A 445 17.27 -4.75 2.33
C THR A 445 16.47 -6.03 2.16
N TYR A 446 15.15 -5.91 2.06
CA TYR A 446 14.30 -7.03 1.69
C TYR A 446 14.66 -7.49 0.26
N ARG A 447 14.94 -8.77 0.08
CA ARG A 447 15.47 -9.36 -1.17
C ARG A 447 14.53 -10.43 -1.71
N PRO A 448 13.33 -10.07 -2.18
CA PRO A 448 12.42 -11.03 -2.78
C PRO A 448 12.95 -11.53 -4.12
N GLN A 449 12.43 -12.66 -4.56
CA GLN A 449 12.70 -13.23 -5.90
C GLN A 449 11.59 -12.93 -6.91
N VAL A 450 10.41 -12.48 -6.45
CA VAL A 450 9.32 -12.01 -7.31
C VAL A 450 9.02 -10.55 -6.96
N ALA A 451 8.94 -9.69 -7.97
CA ALA A 451 8.42 -8.33 -7.83
C ALA A 451 7.04 -8.23 -8.46
N VAL A 452 6.04 -7.87 -7.66
CA VAL A 452 4.68 -7.54 -8.10
C VAL A 452 4.62 -6.03 -8.26
N VAL A 453 4.47 -5.56 -9.49
CA VAL A 453 4.62 -4.15 -9.85
C VAL A 453 3.29 -3.57 -10.32
N LEU A 454 2.89 -2.46 -9.71
CA LEU A 454 1.66 -1.72 -10.03
C LEU A 454 2.01 -0.30 -10.49
N ASP A 455 1.43 0.14 -11.60
CA ASP A 455 1.45 1.55 -11.99
C ASP A 455 0.36 2.27 -11.20
N GLU A 456 0.73 3.16 -10.27
CA GLU A 456 -0.28 3.91 -9.50
C GLU A 456 -1.19 4.76 -10.38
N THR A 457 -0.79 5.11 -11.61
CA THR A 457 -1.59 5.93 -12.52
C THR A 457 -2.46 5.11 -13.46
N TYR A 458 -2.39 3.76 -13.42
CA TYR A 458 -3.20 2.90 -14.30
C TYR A 458 -4.68 3.30 -14.39
N PRO A 459 -5.34 3.76 -13.30
CA PRO A 459 -6.75 4.08 -13.37
C PRO A 459 -7.03 5.14 -14.42
N ILE A 460 -6.18 6.17 -14.62
CA ILE A 460 -6.49 7.33 -15.48
C ILE A 460 -6.82 6.95 -16.94
N TRP A 461 -6.33 5.81 -17.41
CA TRP A 461 -6.61 5.26 -18.73
C TRP A 461 -7.99 4.62 -18.88
N GLN A 462 -8.77 4.51 -17.80
CA GLN A 462 -10.01 3.76 -17.73
C GLN A 462 -11.20 4.66 -17.41
N GLN A 463 -12.41 4.33 -17.86
CA GLN A 463 -13.60 4.96 -17.30
C GLN A 463 -13.73 4.68 -15.79
N VAL A 464 -14.55 5.45 -15.07
CA VAL A 464 -14.71 5.28 -13.61
C VAL A 464 -15.11 3.85 -13.22
N SER A 465 -16.12 3.27 -13.90
CA SER A 465 -16.60 1.90 -13.67
C SER A 465 -15.91 0.91 -14.63
N ALA A 466 -14.66 0.56 -14.32
CA ALA A 466 -13.83 -0.36 -15.10
C ALA A 466 -13.46 -1.65 -14.34
N ARG A 467 -14.31 -2.04 -13.38
CA ARG A 467 -14.06 -3.15 -12.46
C ARG A 467 -13.85 -4.50 -13.13
N SER A 468 -14.46 -4.72 -14.29
CA SER A 468 -14.23 -5.94 -15.08
C SER A 468 -12.75 -6.16 -15.41
N VAL A 469 -11.93 -5.11 -15.37
CA VAL A 469 -10.49 -5.16 -15.60
C VAL A 469 -9.71 -5.08 -14.28
N PHE A 470 -9.81 -3.97 -13.55
CA PHE A 470 -8.93 -3.76 -12.39
C PHE A 470 -9.26 -4.68 -11.21
N GLY A 471 -10.54 -5.08 -11.05
CA GLY A 471 -10.93 -6.03 -10.01
C GLY A 471 -10.21 -7.37 -10.20
N ARG A 472 -10.02 -7.78 -11.44
CA ARG A 472 -9.30 -9.01 -11.81
C ARG A 472 -7.79 -8.90 -11.64
N TRP A 473 -7.20 -7.85 -12.21
CA TRP A 473 -5.75 -7.73 -12.32
C TRP A 473 -5.09 -7.18 -11.07
N VAL A 474 -5.75 -6.29 -10.35
CA VAL A 474 -5.19 -5.65 -9.16
C VAL A 474 -5.66 -6.36 -7.90
N TYR A 475 -6.98 -6.52 -7.73
CA TYR A 475 -7.55 -7.09 -6.50
C TYR A 475 -7.46 -8.63 -6.47
N GLU A 476 -8.06 -9.35 -7.43
CA GLU A 476 -8.14 -10.81 -7.40
C GLU A 476 -6.78 -11.51 -7.62
N THR A 477 -5.94 -10.97 -8.51
CA THR A 477 -4.58 -11.53 -8.73
C THR A 477 -3.73 -11.43 -7.46
N ARG A 478 -3.88 -10.37 -6.67
CA ARG A 478 -3.22 -10.24 -5.35
C ARG A 478 -3.64 -11.38 -4.41
N LEU A 479 -4.93 -11.74 -4.35
CA LEU A 479 -5.42 -12.86 -3.52
C LEU A 479 -4.74 -14.19 -3.89
N MET A 480 -4.50 -14.41 -5.20
CA MET A 480 -3.82 -15.62 -5.68
C MET A 480 -2.34 -15.62 -5.32
N LEU A 481 -1.68 -14.47 -5.44
CA LEU A 481 -0.26 -14.31 -5.13
C LEU A 481 0.02 -14.41 -3.62
N ALA A 482 -0.94 -14.15 -2.74
CA ALA A 482 -0.77 -14.38 -1.30
C ALA A 482 -0.74 -15.86 -0.90
N ARG A 483 -0.96 -16.79 -1.84
CA ARG A 483 -1.03 -18.24 -1.59
C ARG A 483 0.13 -19.03 -2.22
N VAL A 484 1.10 -18.33 -2.78
CA VAL A 484 2.30 -18.94 -3.38
C VAL A 484 3.40 -19.06 -2.33
N ASP A 485 4.31 -20.02 -2.52
CA ASP A 485 5.38 -20.31 -1.57
C ASP A 485 6.74 -19.73 -1.98
N VAL A 486 6.72 -18.50 -2.49
CA VAL A 486 7.90 -17.72 -2.90
C VAL A 486 7.88 -16.35 -2.24
N THR A 487 9.05 -15.77 -1.99
CA THR A 487 9.16 -14.37 -1.55
C THR A 487 8.69 -13.40 -2.63
N CYS A 488 7.63 -12.66 -2.35
CA CYS A 488 7.09 -11.59 -3.19
C CYS A 488 7.36 -10.23 -2.54
N GLY A 489 7.73 -9.24 -3.34
CA GLY A 489 7.66 -7.82 -2.95
C GLY A 489 6.69 -7.04 -3.82
N TYR A 490 6.05 -6.03 -3.25
CA TYR A 490 5.01 -5.21 -3.88
C TYR A 490 5.53 -3.79 -4.11
N TYR A 491 5.66 -3.42 -5.38
CA TYR A 491 6.37 -2.21 -5.83
C TYR A 491 5.53 -1.33 -6.75
N LEU A 492 5.84 -0.03 -6.75
CA LEU A 492 5.39 0.93 -7.74
C LEU A 492 6.18 0.77 -9.04
N GLN A 493 5.52 0.94 -10.18
CA GLN A 493 6.18 0.92 -11.49
C GLN A 493 7.21 2.04 -11.65
N SER A 494 7.08 3.15 -10.92
CA SER A 494 8.04 4.25 -10.88
C SER A 494 9.36 3.90 -10.16
N ASP A 495 9.43 2.80 -9.41
CA ASP A 495 10.64 2.38 -8.68
C ASP A 495 11.35 1.17 -9.33
N LEU A 496 11.00 0.82 -10.58
CA LEU A 496 11.57 -0.32 -11.31
C LEU A 496 13.11 -0.34 -11.31
N ASP A 497 13.76 0.82 -11.39
CA ASP A 497 15.21 0.97 -11.35
C ASP A 497 15.83 0.68 -9.98
N LYS A 498 15.06 0.83 -8.90
CA LYS A 498 15.47 0.61 -7.51
C LYS A 498 15.22 -0.81 -7.01
N ILE A 499 14.32 -1.57 -7.66
CA ILE A 499 13.96 -2.94 -7.25
C ILE A 499 15.22 -3.83 -7.14
N PRO A 500 15.41 -4.63 -6.07
CA PRO A 500 16.64 -5.41 -5.85
C PRO A 500 16.95 -6.44 -6.95
N ASP A 501 18.24 -6.67 -7.21
CA ASP A 501 18.71 -7.61 -8.24
C ASP A 501 18.47 -9.10 -7.91
N SER A 502 18.04 -9.40 -6.68
CA SER A 502 17.59 -10.72 -6.24
C SER A 502 16.34 -11.18 -7.00
N VAL A 503 15.57 -10.25 -7.55
CA VAL A 503 14.35 -10.53 -8.30
C VAL A 503 14.69 -11.30 -9.58
N ARG A 504 14.02 -12.44 -9.73
CA ARG A 504 14.09 -13.36 -10.87
C ARG A 504 12.88 -13.23 -11.78
N CYS A 505 11.73 -12.83 -11.24
CA CYS A 505 10.48 -12.64 -11.97
C CYS A 505 9.85 -11.28 -11.63
N VAL A 506 9.60 -10.45 -12.63
CA VAL A 506 8.84 -9.19 -12.50
C VAL A 506 7.44 -9.41 -13.08
N ILE A 507 6.40 -9.17 -12.30
CA ILE A 507 5.00 -9.19 -12.74
C ILE A 507 4.52 -7.75 -12.83
N LEU A 508 4.30 -7.26 -14.05
CA LEU A 508 3.68 -5.95 -14.29
C LEU A 508 2.16 -6.16 -14.34
N LEU A 509 1.42 -5.73 -13.31
CA LEU A 509 -0.03 -5.98 -13.19
C LEU A 509 -0.87 -5.13 -14.15
N THR A 510 -0.49 -3.86 -14.31
CA THR A 510 -1.22 -2.87 -15.12
C THR A 510 -0.26 -2.08 -16.03
N PRO A 511 0.55 -2.74 -16.88
CA PRO A 511 1.55 -2.08 -17.72
C PRO A 511 0.93 -1.32 -18.90
N TYR A 512 -0.18 -0.61 -18.70
CA TYR A 512 -0.95 0.02 -19.78
C TYR A 512 -0.15 1.09 -20.53
N HIS A 513 0.71 1.79 -19.79
CA HIS A 513 1.74 2.67 -20.30
C HIS A 513 3.08 2.29 -19.67
N ILE A 514 4.15 2.26 -20.46
CA ILE A 514 5.51 2.07 -19.93
C ILE A 514 6.40 3.19 -20.49
N SER A 515 6.86 4.08 -19.60
CA SER A 515 7.68 5.23 -19.98
C SER A 515 9.04 4.79 -20.54
N PRO A 516 9.74 5.65 -21.30
CA PRO A 516 11.09 5.35 -21.78
C PRO A 516 12.06 4.96 -20.66
N GLU A 517 11.98 5.61 -19.49
CA GLU A 517 12.82 5.33 -18.32
C GLU A 517 12.50 3.96 -17.72
N GLN A 518 11.21 3.61 -17.62
CA GLN A 518 10.76 2.31 -17.15
C GLN A 518 11.16 1.18 -18.12
N LYS A 519 11.09 1.44 -19.44
CA LYS A 519 11.60 0.52 -20.47
C LYS A 519 13.09 0.28 -20.30
N ALA A 520 13.87 1.35 -20.09
CA ALA A 520 15.31 1.26 -19.84
C ALA A 520 15.60 0.50 -18.54
N ALA A 521 14.87 0.73 -17.45
CA ALA A 521 15.03 0.00 -16.19
C ALA A 521 14.77 -1.50 -16.38
N LEU A 522 13.68 -1.88 -17.06
CA LEU A 522 13.36 -3.27 -17.37
C LEU A 522 14.46 -3.92 -18.23
N GLN A 523 14.89 -3.25 -19.30
CA GLN A 523 15.93 -3.75 -20.19
C GLN A 523 17.27 -3.96 -19.47
N THR A 524 17.66 -2.97 -18.66
CA THR A 524 18.95 -2.97 -17.99
C THR A 524 19.00 -3.91 -16.79
N LYS A 525 17.88 -4.20 -16.10
CA LYS A 525 17.88 -5.04 -14.89
C LYS A 525 17.26 -6.42 -15.10
N PHE A 526 16.13 -6.49 -15.79
CA PHE A 526 15.24 -7.66 -15.74
C PHE A 526 15.06 -8.40 -17.07
N MET A 527 15.32 -7.77 -18.22
CA MET A 527 15.32 -8.43 -19.53
C MET A 527 16.71 -9.00 -19.88
N LYS A 528 17.35 -9.63 -18.89
CA LYS A 528 18.66 -10.31 -19.01
C LYS A 528 18.92 -11.25 -17.81
N GLY A 529 19.96 -12.07 -17.88
CA GLY A 529 20.42 -12.96 -16.82
C GLY A 529 19.47 -14.12 -16.52
N GLY A 530 18.80 -14.63 -17.54
CA GLY A 530 17.78 -15.69 -17.44
C GLY A 530 16.56 -15.30 -16.61
N ARG A 531 16.29 -14.01 -16.42
CA ARG A 531 15.14 -13.50 -15.66
C ARG A 531 13.85 -13.54 -16.48
N MET A 532 12.72 -13.37 -15.81
CA MET A 532 11.39 -13.37 -16.41
C MET A 532 10.68 -12.03 -16.21
N VAL A 533 10.01 -11.55 -17.25
CA VAL A 533 9.08 -10.41 -17.17
C VAL A 533 7.70 -10.87 -17.64
N VAL A 534 6.71 -10.71 -16.78
CA VAL A 534 5.30 -11.06 -17.01
C VAL A 534 4.52 -9.77 -17.28
N PHE A 535 3.90 -9.70 -18.46
CA PHE A 535 3.07 -8.61 -18.93
C PHE A 535 1.60 -8.98 -18.82
N CYS A 536 0.86 -8.31 -17.93
CA CYS A 536 -0.56 -8.54 -17.74
C CYS A 536 -1.42 -7.67 -18.69
N TYR A 537 -2.34 -8.32 -19.40
CA TYR A 537 -3.45 -7.74 -20.15
C TYR A 537 -3.11 -6.85 -21.35
N LEU A 538 -2.79 -5.57 -21.16
CA LEU A 538 -2.63 -4.56 -22.23
C LEU A 538 -1.26 -3.86 -22.14
N PRO A 539 -0.14 -4.56 -22.36
CA PRO A 539 1.17 -3.97 -22.19
C PRO A 539 1.48 -2.87 -23.20
N ASP A 540 1.82 -1.69 -22.68
CA ASP A 540 2.35 -0.52 -23.38
C ASP A 540 1.48 -0.12 -24.58
N LEU A 541 0.16 -0.09 -24.35
CA LEU A 541 -0.86 0.20 -25.36
C LEU A 541 -1.20 1.70 -25.43
N PHE A 542 -1.05 2.42 -24.32
CA PHE A 542 -1.48 3.81 -24.19
C PHE A 542 -0.28 4.75 -24.09
N ASP A 543 -0.40 5.91 -24.74
CA ASP A 543 0.56 7.01 -24.72
C ASP A 543 -0.23 8.33 -24.78
N GLU A 544 0.27 9.39 -24.17
CA GLU A 544 -0.47 10.66 -24.11
C GLU A 544 -0.74 11.22 -25.51
N ASN A 545 -1.95 11.75 -25.72
CA ASN A 545 -2.36 12.41 -26.96
C ASN A 545 -2.32 11.53 -28.22
N ARG A 546 -2.18 10.20 -28.08
CA ARG A 546 -2.07 9.25 -29.19
C ARG A 546 -3.16 8.19 -29.14
N PRO A 547 -3.63 7.71 -30.30
CA PRO A 547 -4.56 6.59 -30.32
C PRO A 547 -3.90 5.33 -29.74
N PRO A 548 -4.65 4.45 -29.06
CA PRO A 548 -4.12 3.19 -28.53
C PRO A 548 -3.50 2.32 -29.62
N GLU A 549 -2.23 1.95 -29.46
CA GLU A 549 -1.44 1.23 -30.46
C GLU A 549 -0.56 0.16 -29.79
N LEU A 550 -0.50 -1.03 -30.40
CA LEU A 550 0.30 -2.13 -29.85
C LEU A 550 1.79 -1.83 -29.97
N SER A 551 2.46 -1.82 -28.82
CA SER A 551 3.91 -1.78 -28.74
C SER A 551 4.54 -3.18 -28.91
N GLY A 552 5.69 -3.24 -29.57
CA GLY A 552 6.52 -4.45 -29.64
C GLY A 552 7.30 -4.77 -28.36
N PHE A 553 7.20 -3.92 -27.32
CA PHE A 553 8.02 -4.01 -26.11
C PHE A 553 7.79 -5.29 -25.29
N CYS A 554 6.59 -5.89 -25.36
CA CYS A 554 6.31 -7.20 -24.74
C CYS A 554 7.22 -8.31 -25.31
N GLY A 555 7.68 -8.17 -26.56
CA GLY A 555 8.55 -9.15 -27.21
C GLY A 555 7.85 -10.45 -27.65
N ILE A 556 6.52 -10.50 -27.51
CA ILE A 556 5.59 -11.50 -28.06
C ILE A 556 4.65 -10.74 -28.99
N ASP A 557 4.44 -11.23 -30.20
CA ASP A 557 3.48 -10.64 -31.13
C ASP A 557 2.04 -10.87 -30.65
N LEU A 558 1.32 -9.77 -30.45
CA LEU A 558 -0.05 -9.75 -29.96
C LEU A 558 -0.99 -9.16 -31.01
N LYS A 559 -2.26 -9.56 -30.93
CA LYS A 559 -3.34 -9.02 -31.75
C LYS A 559 -4.43 -8.43 -30.88
N LEU A 560 -4.76 -7.17 -31.13
CA LEU A 560 -5.79 -6.40 -30.43
C LEU A 560 -7.19 -6.68 -31.00
N HIS A 561 -8.15 -6.89 -30.09
CA HIS A 561 -9.57 -7.04 -30.38
C HIS A 561 -10.39 -6.03 -29.59
N ARG A 562 -11.29 -5.31 -30.27
CA ARG A 562 -12.14 -4.25 -29.69
C ARG A 562 -13.55 -4.72 -29.31
N LYS A 563 -13.81 -6.02 -29.39
CA LYS A 563 -15.08 -6.61 -28.98
C LYS A 563 -14.94 -7.15 -27.55
N PRO A 564 -16.00 -7.15 -26.74
CA PRO A 564 -15.97 -7.80 -25.43
C PRO A 564 -15.67 -9.30 -25.54
N VAL A 565 -14.99 -9.84 -24.53
CA VAL A 565 -14.80 -11.28 -24.34
C VAL A 565 -14.89 -11.64 -22.86
N ASN A 566 -15.42 -12.82 -22.56
CA ASN A 566 -15.20 -13.43 -21.25
C ASN A 566 -13.72 -13.85 -21.16
N PRO A 567 -12.93 -13.30 -20.21
CA PRO A 567 -11.50 -13.56 -20.14
C PRO A 567 -11.15 -14.96 -19.63
N GLU A 568 -12.13 -15.79 -19.28
CA GLU A 568 -11.93 -17.17 -18.88
C GLU A 568 -11.08 -17.93 -19.91
N SER A 569 -10.12 -18.70 -19.42
CA SER A 569 -9.21 -19.46 -20.26
C SER A 569 -9.06 -20.90 -19.77
N ARG A 570 -8.71 -21.79 -20.70
CA ARG A 570 -8.35 -23.18 -20.40
C ARG A 570 -6.87 -23.39 -20.63
N LEU A 571 -6.20 -23.98 -19.65
CA LEU A 571 -4.82 -24.45 -19.80
C LEU A 571 -4.69 -25.47 -20.92
N ILE A 572 -3.58 -25.40 -21.65
CA ILE A 572 -3.18 -26.41 -22.62
C ILE A 572 -2.32 -27.45 -21.89
N PRO A 573 -2.74 -28.73 -21.82
CA PRO A 573 -1.95 -29.82 -21.26
C PRO A 573 -0.50 -29.85 -21.75
N ASP A 574 0.43 -30.17 -20.85
CA ASP A 574 1.86 -30.44 -21.15
C ASP A 574 2.65 -29.25 -21.73
N THR A 575 2.11 -28.04 -21.64
CA THR A 575 2.81 -26.79 -22.04
C THR A 575 3.49 -26.08 -20.87
N LEU A 576 2.83 -26.06 -19.71
CA LEU A 576 3.33 -25.50 -18.46
C LEU A 576 3.19 -26.47 -17.30
N LEU A 577 2.07 -27.22 -17.27
CA LEU A 577 1.74 -28.23 -16.28
C LEU A 577 1.43 -29.57 -16.96
N PRO A 578 1.68 -30.73 -16.32
CA PRO A 578 1.49 -32.05 -16.92
C PRO A 578 0.00 -32.36 -17.21
N GLY A 579 -0.26 -33.26 -18.16
CA GLY A 579 -1.54 -33.42 -18.86
C GLY A 579 -2.78 -33.90 -18.11
N LYS A 580 -2.81 -33.84 -16.77
CA LYS A 580 -3.99 -34.12 -15.94
C LYS A 580 -4.61 -32.88 -15.27
N TYR A 581 -4.05 -31.69 -15.47
CA TYR A 581 -4.62 -30.46 -14.90
C TYR A 581 -5.78 -29.93 -15.76
N LYS A 582 -7.02 -30.12 -15.30
CA LYS A 582 -8.17 -29.32 -15.75
C LYS A 582 -8.34 -28.15 -14.80
N LYS A 583 -7.63 -27.04 -15.04
CA LYS A 583 -7.91 -25.78 -14.35
C LYS A 583 -8.36 -24.74 -15.37
N VAL A 584 -9.56 -24.23 -15.12
CA VAL A 584 -10.06 -22.99 -15.72
C VAL A 584 -9.31 -21.85 -15.04
N LEU A 585 -8.81 -20.92 -15.85
CA LEU A 585 -8.21 -19.68 -15.39
C LEU A 585 -9.19 -18.55 -15.65
N GLY A 586 -9.02 -17.45 -14.93
CA GLY A 586 -9.79 -16.26 -15.20
C GLY A 586 -11.11 -16.22 -14.47
N ASP A 587 -11.94 -17.28 -14.48
CA ASP A 587 -13.36 -17.38 -13.99
C ASP A 587 -14.16 -16.06 -14.15
N ASN A 588 -15.46 -16.00 -13.93
CA ASN A 588 -16.17 -14.73 -13.87
C ASN A 588 -16.84 -14.45 -12.53
N CYS A 589 -16.85 -15.38 -11.58
CA CYS A 589 -17.32 -15.10 -10.23
C CYS A 589 -16.53 -13.93 -9.62
N ASP A 590 -17.20 -12.88 -9.16
CA ASP A 590 -16.57 -11.77 -8.44
C ASP A 590 -16.29 -12.22 -7.00
N LEU A 591 -15.00 -12.38 -6.68
CA LEU A 591 -14.62 -12.80 -5.33
C LEU A 591 -14.99 -11.74 -4.28
N SER A 592 -15.02 -10.47 -4.65
CA SER A 592 -15.16 -9.35 -3.73
C SER A 592 -16.47 -9.28 -2.96
N PHE A 593 -17.54 -9.83 -3.55
CA PHE A 593 -18.89 -9.78 -2.99
C PHE A 593 -19.45 -11.18 -2.76
N ILE A 594 -18.62 -12.24 -2.83
CA ILE A 594 -19.14 -13.61 -2.83
C ILE A 594 -19.97 -13.96 -1.58
N THR A 595 -19.74 -13.25 -0.47
CA THR A 595 -20.38 -13.49 0.82
C THR A 595 -21.64 -12.65 1.04
N THR A 596 -21.68 -11.44 0.46
CA THR A 596 -22.83 -10.52 0.56
C THR A 596 -23.78 -10.68 -0.63
N CYS A 597 -23.25 -11.06 -1.78
CA CYS A 597 -23.95 -11.30 -3.04
C CYS A 597 -23.36 -12.54 -3.74
N PRO A 598 -23.60 -13.76 -3.21
CA PRO A 598 -23.09 -14.98 -3.80
C PRO A 598 -23.52 -15.14 -5.26
N GLY A 599 -22.58 -15.49 -6.14
CA GLY A 599 -22.85 -15.71 -7.56
C GLY A 599 -22.80 -14.45 -8.43
N THR A 600 -22.47 -13.27 -7.88
CA THR A 600 -22.14 -12.10 -8.70
C THR A 600 -21.00 -12.45 -9.66
N VAL A 601 -21.15 -12.04 -10.92
CA VAL A 601 -20.11 -12.19 -11.94
C VAL A 601 -19.61 -10.84 -12.42
N LEU A 602 -18.30 -10.74 -12.65
CA LEU A 602 -17.69 -9.61 -13.33
C LEU A 602 -18.07 -9.62 -14.80
N ALA A 603 -18.34 -8.44 -15.35
CA ALA A 603 -18.63 -8.27 -16.77
C ALA A 603 -17.45 -8.69 -17.66
N ASP A 604 -17.74 -8.87 -18.95
CA ASP A 604 -16.73 -9.12 -19.98
C ASP A 604 -15.70 -8.00 -20.07
N VAL A 605 -14.49 -8.34 -20.51
CA VAL A 605 -13.40 -7.36 -20.71
C VAL A 605 -13.41 -6.84 -22.14
N ASN A 606 -13.16 -5.55 -22.31
CA ASN A 606 -13.04 -4.90 -23.62
C ASN A 606 -12.11 -3.68 -23.53
N PRO A 607 -11.02 -3.61 -24.31
CA PRO A 607 -10.56 -4.56 -25.35
C PRO A 607 -9.94 -5.83 -24.76
N TYR A 608 -9.45 -6.73 -25.61
CA TYR A 608 -8.58 -7.83 -25.17
C TYR A 608 -7.53 -8.13 -26.25
N LEU A 609 -6.47 -8.85 -25.89
CA LEU A 609 -5.43 -9.28 -26.84
C LEU A 609 -5.40 -10.80 -26.94
N THR A 610 -4.92 -11.29 -28.08
CA THR A 610 -4.60 -12.70 -28.31
C THR A 610 -3.15 -12.82 -28.77
N VAL A 611 -2.54 -13.98 -28.51
CA VAL A 611 -1.17 -14.25 -28.95
C VAL A 611 -1.20 -14.66 -30.43
N SER A 612 -0.49 -13.91 -31.27
CA SER A 612 -0.30 -14.20 -32.70
C SER A 612 1.12 -14.66 -33.05
N ASP A 613 2.03 -14.67 -32.08
CA ASP A 613 3.42 -15.11 -32.24
C ASP A 613 3.51 -16.63 -32.40
N SER A 614 3.90 -17.10 -33.59
CA SER A 614 4.09 -18.52 -33.88
C SER A 614 5.29 -19.15 -33.18
N ASN A 615 6.21 -18.35 -32.64
CA ASN A 615 7.39 -18.80 -31.90
C ASN A 615 7.19 -18.78 -30.38
N ALA A 616 6.05 -18.30 -29.89
CA ALA A 616 5.72 -18.34 -28.48
C ALA A 616 5.05 -19.67 -28.11
N VAL A 617 5.35 -20.17 -26.92
CA VAL A 617 4.69 -21.35 -26.35
C VAL A 617 3.39 -20.90 -25.70
N VAL A 618 2.27 -21.14 -26.39
CA VAL A 618 0.93 -20.90 -25.86
C VAL A 618 0.62 -21.94 -24.81
N PHE A 619 0.21 -21.51 -23.61
CA PHE A 619 -0.18 -22.41 -22.52
C PHE A 619 -1.61 -22.24 -22.03
N ALA A 620 -2.35 -21.24 -22.54
CA ALA A 620 -3.78 -21.11 -22.31
C ALA A 620 -4.50 -20.52 -23.53
N LYS A 621 -5.79 -20.84 -23.67
CA LYS A 621 -6.69 -20.31 -24.70
C LYS A 621 -7.98 -19.81 -24.07
N TYR A 622 -8.54 -18.71 -24.59
CA TYR A 622 -9.86 -18.24 -24.16
C TYR A 622 -10.90 -19.32 -24.41
N THR A 623 -11.78 -19.56 -23.43
CA THR A 623 -12.85 -20.56 -23.59
C THR A 623 -13.92 -20.07 -24.57
N ALA A 624 -14.16 -18.76 -24.62
CA ALA A 624 -15.15 -18.14 -25.49
C ALA A 624 -14.78 -18.18 -26.99
N THR A 625 -13.50 -17.99 -27.34
CA THR A 625 -13.06 -17.89 -28.76
C THR A 625 -12.17 -19.04 -29.22
N GLY A 626 -11.55 -19.78 -28.30
CA GLY A 626 -10.53 -20.77 -28.61
C GLY A 626 -9.19 -20.18 -29.03
N GLU A 627 -9.04 -18.86 -29.03
CA GLU A 627 -7.81 -18.17 -29.42
C GLU A 627 -6.77 -18.20 -28.27
N PRO A 628 -5.46 -18.18 -28.60
CA PRO A 628 -4.37 -18.09 -27.63
C PRO A 628 -4.50 -16.88 -26.68
N SER A 629 -4.63 -17.14 -25.37
CA SER A 629 -4.79 -16.08 -24.36
C SER A 629 -3.52 -15.84 -23.54
N CYS A 630 -2.70 -16.87 -23.31
CA CYS A 630 -1.46 -16.75 -22.54
C CYS A 630 -0.32 -17.53 -23.21
N ALA A 631 0.86 -16.93 -23.22
CA ALA A 631 2.05 -17.56 -23.80
C ALA A 631 3.34 -17.09 -23.11
N TRP A 632 4.41 -17.85 -23.29
CA TRP A 632 5.75 -17.43 -22.94
C TRP A 632 6.71 -17.62 -24.11
N LYS A 633 7.75 -16.80 -24.18
CA LYS A 633 8.80 -16.86 -25.19
C LYS A 633 10.15 -16.60 -24.55
N VAL A 634 11.06 -17.55 -24.72
CA VAL A 634 12.47 -17.34 -24.36
C VAL A 634 13.07 -16.44 -25.43
N LYS A 635 13.52 -15.27 -25.00
CA LYS A 635 14.38 -14.35 -25.76
C LYS A 635 15.83 -14.75 -25.47
N GLU A 636 16.80 -14.01 -26.01
CA GLU A 636 18.22 -14.40 -25.93
C GLU A 636 18.70 -14.75 -24.51
N ASP A 637 18.41 -13.89 -23.53
CA ASP A 637 18.88 -14.05 -22.14
C ASP A 637 17.78 -13.72 -21.10
N TRP A 638 16.51 -13.79 -21.49
CA TRP A 638 15.37 -13.58 -20.59
C TRP A 638 14.10 -14.22 -21.16
N THR A 639 13.06 -14.36 -20.32
CA THR A 639 11.77 -14.92 -20.74
C THR A 639 10.68 -13.85 -20.67
N SER A 640 10.01 -13.61 -21.80
CA SER A 640 8.76 -12.85 -21.83
C SER A 640 7.57 -13.78 -21.55
N VAL A 641 6.63 -13.33 -20.74
CA VAL A 641 5.34 -13.99 -20.52
C VAL A 641 4.23 -12.97 -20.74
N TYR A 642 3.25 -13.33 -21.55
CA TYR A 642 2.03 -12.57 -21.72
C TYR A 642 0.85 -13.30 -21.06
N LEU A 643 0.08 -12.58 -20.25
CA LEU A 643 -1.15 -13.07 -19.63
C LEU A 643 -2.35 -12.25 -20.12
N GLY A 644 -3.21 -12.85 -20.93
CA GLY A 644 -4.52 -12.30 -21.32
C GLY A 644 -5.66 -12.68 -20.37
N THR A 645 -5.39 -13.53 -19.37
CA THR A 645 -6.34 -13.95 -18.33
C THR A 645 -5.73 -13.79 -16.94
N SER A 646 -6.56 -13.47 -15.97
CA SER A 646 -6.18 -13.26 -14.55
C SER A 646 -6.44 -14.54 -13.73
N ARG A 647 -6.37 -14.43 -12.39
CA ARG A 647 -6.70 -15.52 -11.45
C ARG A 647 -6.02 -16.85 -11.80
N LEU A 648 -4.73 -16.77 -12.08
CA LEU A 648 -3.91 -17.97 -12.28
C LEU A 648 -3.90 -18.77 -10.97
N SER A 649 -4.17 -20.08 -11.05
CA SER A 649 -4.07 -20.98 -9.89
C SER A 649 -2.65 -21.01 -9.32
N VAL A 650 -2.51 -21.34 -8.03
CA VAL A 650 -1.22 -21.44 -7.34
C VAL A 650 -0.22 -22.32 -8.11
N ASP A 651 -0.66 -23.46 -8.68
CA ASP A 651 0.19 -24.34 -9.48
C ASP A 651 0.78 -23.66 -10.73
N VAL A 652 -0.01 -22.82 -11.40
CA VAL A 652 0.42 -22.09 -12.59
C VAL A 652 1.45 -21.04 -12.22
N TRP A 653 1.20 -20.27 -11.15
CA TRP A 653 2.18 -19.32 -10.63
C TRP A 653 3.48 -20.03 -10.21
N ARG A 654 3.37 -21.11 -9.43
CA ARG A 654 4.50 -21.93 -8.99
C ARG A 654 5.31 -22.48 -10.16
N ALA A 655 4.66 -22.91 -11.25
CA ALA A 655 5.35 -23.34 -12.47
C ALA A 655 6.11 -22.20 -13.18
N LEU A 656 5.51 -21.02 -13.27
CA LEU A 656 6.18 -19.82 -13.82
C LEU A 656 7.38 -19.40 -12.95
N PHE A 657 7.22 -19.38 -11.63
CA PHE A 657 8.28 -19.03 -10.69
C PHE A 657 9.43 -20.04 -10.71
N LYS A 658 9.12 -21.35 -10.75
CA LYS A 658 10.14 -22.38 -10.94
C LYS A 658 10.90 -22.18 -12.26
N LYS A 659 10.19 -21.82 -13.34
CA LYS A 659 10.82 -21.53 -14.63
C LYS A 659 11.70 -20.28 -14.61
N ALA A 660 11.34 -19.26 -13.83
CA ALA A 660 12.16 -18.06 -13.61
C ALA A 660 13.40 -18.32 -12.72
N GLY A 661 13.47 -19.50 -12.09
CA GLY A 661 14.52 -19.85 -11.12
C GLY A 661 14.29 -19.25 -9.74
N CYS A 662 13.04 -18.93 -9.38
CA CYS A 662 12.69 -18.61 -8.00
C CYS A 662 12.75 -19.87 -7.12
N HIS A 663 13.15 -19.67 -5.87
CA HIS A 663 13.10 -20.65 -4.80
C HIS A 663 11.65 -20.86 -4.34
N LEU A 664 11.32 -22.11 -4.08
CA LEU A 664 10.01 -22.54 -3.60
C LEU A 664 10.22 -23.16 -2.21
N TYR A 665 9.61 -22.56 -1.19
CA TYR A 665 9.84 -22.93 0.21
C TYR A 665 9.14 -24.21 0.64
N LEU A 666 8.11 -24.65 -0.08
CA LEU A 666 7.36 -25.85 0.22
C LEU A 666 7.56 -26.89 -0.88
N GLY A 667 7.72 -28.16 -0.52
CA GLY A 667 7.76 -29.26 -1.47
C GLY A 667 6.44 -29.38 -2.27
N GLN A 668 5.33 -29.10 -1.59
CA GLN A 668 3.98 -29.08 -2.14
C GLN A 668 3.17 -27.98 -1.45
N VAL A 669 2.20 -27.43 -2.16
CA VAL A 669 1.27 -26.40 -1.67
C VAL A 669 -0.16 -26.89 -1.81
N SER A 670 -1.04 -26.43 -0.92
CA SER A 670 -2.48 -26.60 -1.09
C SER A 670 -2.93 -25.96 -2.41
N ASP A 671 -3.80 -26.65 -3.13
CA ASP A 671 -4.42 -26.12 -4.33
C ASP A 671 -5.86 -25.64 -4.10
N GLU A 672 -6.34 -25.71 -2.85
CA GLU A 672 -7.61 -25.18 -2.39
C GLU A 672 -7.47 -23.70 -2.03
N PHE A 673 -8.32 -22.85 -2.63
CA PHE A 673 -8.28 -21.40 -2.40
C PHE A 673 -8.63 -21.01 -0.95
N ASP A 674 -9.59 -21.71 -0.34
CA ASP A 674 -10.08 -21.43 1.02
C ASP A 674 -9.33 -22.22 2.12
N ALA A 675 -8.45 -23.15 1.74
CA ALA A 675 -7.57 -23.87 2.65
C ALA A 675 -6.09 -23.75 2.22
N PRO A 676 -5.54 -22.52 2.14
CA PRO A 676 -4.22 -22.29 1.56
C PRO A 676 -3.07 -22.67 2.51
N ASP A 677 -1.88 -22.82 1.93
CA ASP A 677 -0.63 -22.62 2.65
C ASP A 677 -0.20 -21.15 2.49
N PHE A 678 0.50 -20.62 3.48
CA PHE A 678 0.98 -19.24 3.48
C PHE A 678 2.41 -19.18 4.04
N ILE A 679 3.29 -18.46 3.36
CA ILE A 679 4.66 -18.25 3.81
C ILE A 679 5.05 -16.77 3.72
N GLN A 680 6.01 -16.39 4.55
CA GLN A 680 6.78 -15.15 4.42
C GLN A 680 8.22 -15.42 4.80
N ALA A 681 9.18 -14.92 4.03
CA ALA A 681 10.59 -15.19 4.29
C ALA A 681 11.47 -13.98 4.01
N SER A 682 12.53 -13.82 4.80
CA SER A 682 13.52 -12.76 4.63
C SER A 682 14.85 -13.20 5.23
N GLY A 683 15.95 -13.04 4.49
CA GLY A 683 17.27 -13.46 4.94
C GLY A 683 17.33 -14.95 5.30
N ASN A 684 17.45 -15.24 6.59
CA ASN A 684 17.50 -16.57 7.19
C ASN A 684 16.28 -16.88 8.07
N PHE A 685 15.16 -16.19 7.83
CA PHE A 685 13.89 -16.36 8.53
C PHE A 685 12.79 -16.80 7.55
N LEU A 686 11.91 -17.69 8.03
CA LEU A 686 10.70 -18.15 7.34
C LEU A 686 9.57 -18.29 8.37
N MET A 687 8.45 -17.61 8.11
CA MET A 687 7.15 -17.95 8.69
C MET A 687 6.41 -18.86 7.72
N VAL A 688 5.88 -19.98 8.21
CA VAL A 688 5.06 -20.93 7.44
C VAL A 688 3.78 -21.28 8.18
N GLN A 689 2.65 -21.29 7.47
CA GLN A 689 1.34 -21.66 7.98
C GLN A 689 0.63 -22.55 6.96
N SER A 690 -0.15 -23.52 7.44
CA SER A 690 -1.04 -24.32 6.60
C SER A 690 -2.43 -24.31 7.20
N PHE A 691 -3.45 -23.94 6.42
CA PHE A 691 -4.84 -23.95 6.91
C PHE A 691 -5.25 -25.34 7.42
N SER A 692 -4.93 -26.39 6.64
CA SER A 692 -5.28 -27.78 6.97
C SER A 692 -4.25 -28.48 7.87
N GLY A 693 -3.08 -27.86 8.10
CA GLY A 693 -1.97 -28.46 8.84
C GLY A 693 -1.35 -29.66 8.13
N GLY A 694 -0.73 -30.55 8.91
CA GLY A 694 -0.15 -31.79 8.43
C GLY A 694 1.35 -31.70 8.12
N ALA A 695 1.91 -32.78 7.57
CA ALA A 695 3.33 -32.85 7.22
C ALA A 695 3.64 -32.01 5.97
N LYS A 696 4.63 -31.14 6.09
CA LYS A 696 5.17 -30.31 5.01
C LYS A 696 6.69 -30.45 4.94
N THR A 697 7.19 -30.65 3.73
CA THR A 697 8.62 -30.50 3.44
C THR A 697 8.94 -29.02 3.24
N ILE A 698 9.73 -28.46 4.14
CA ILE A 698 10.28 -27.10 4.01
C ILE A 698 11.61 -27.18 3.28
N CYS A 699 11.76 -26.42 2.20
CA CYS A 699 12.98 -26.33 1.40
C CYS A 699 13.68 -25.00 1.69
N LEU A 700 14.94 -25.03 2.10
CA LEU A 700 15.76 -23.85 2.31
C LEU A 700 16.46 -23.43 1.01
N PRO A 701 16.75 -22.12 0.82
CA PRO A 701 17.44 -21.62 -0.38
C PRO A 701 18.84 -22.23 -0.57
N GLU A 702 19.46 -22.64 0.53
CA GLU A 702 20.79 -23.25 0.56
C GLU A 702 20.90 -24.23 1.73
N LYS A 703 21.98 -25.02 1.74
CA LYS A 703 22.27 -25.92 2.86
C LYS A 703 22.61 -25.11 4.11
N ALA A 704 21.84 -25.30 5.18
CA ALA A 704 22.07 -24.70 6.49
C ALA A 704 22.89 -25.61 7.41
N GLU A 705 23.74 -25.01 8.25
CA GLU A 705 24.47 -25.75 9.29
C GLU A 705 23.51 -26.20 10.40
N ASN A 706 22.73 -25.25 10.92
CA ASN A 706 21.72 -25.46 11.96
C ASN A 706 20.39 -24.84 11.53
N ILE A 707 19.29 -25.57 11.73
CA ILE A 707 17.93 -25.11 11.46
C ILE A 707 17.16 -25.17 12.77
N TYR A 708 16.50 -24.07 13.11
CA TYR A 708 15.76 -23.91 14.36
C TYR A 708 14.29 -23.64 14.10
N ARG A 709 13.45 -24.13 15.01
CA ARG A 709 12.04 -23.72 15.16
C ARG A 709 11.93 -22.83 16.37
N TRP A 710 11.37 -21.64 16.22
CA TRP A 710 11.10 -20.75 17.33
C TRP A 710 9.68 -20.96 17.86
N ALA A 711 9.54 -21.17 19.17
CA ALA A 711 8.27 -21.29 19.85
C ALA A 711 8.30 -20.53 21.19
N ASP A 712 7.44 -19.52 21.31
CA ASP A 712 7.13 -18.79 22.56
C ASP A 712 8.34 -18.32 23.39
N GLY A 713 9.40 -17.91 22.69
CA GLY A 713 10.63 -17.34 23.26
C GLY A 713 11.86 -18.24 23.16
N GLU A 714 11.71 -19.49 22.74
CA GLU A 714 12.81 -20.45 22.69
C GLU A 714 13.03 -20.99 21.27
N GLY A 715 14.31 -21.16 20.90
CA GLY A 715 14.71 -21.81 19.66
C GLY A 715 15.09 -23.27 19.89
N GLY A 716 14.34 -24.20 19.28
CA GLY A 716 14.69 -25.62 19.27
C GLY A 716 15.40 -25.99 17.98
N LEU A 717 16.59 -26.59 18.06
CA LEU A 717 17.28 -27.18 16.91
C LEU A 717 16.43 -28.34 16.35
N ILE A 718 16.06 -28.26 15.07
CA ILE A 718 15.22 -29.27 14.40
C ILE A 718 15.97 -30.08 13.34
N ALA A 719 17.07 -29.54 12.79
CA ALA A 719 17.92 -30.25 11.84
C ALA A 719 19.32 -29.60 11.76
N THR A 720 20.29 -30.38 11.30
CA THR A 720 21.67 -29.93 11.04
C THR A 720 22.11 -30.36 9.66
N ASN A 721 22.96 -29.56 8.99
CA ASN A 721 23.56 -29.89 7.70
C ASN A 721 22.54 -30.27 6.62
N ALA A 722 21.40 -29.57 6.58
CA ALA A 722 20.26 -29.92 5.75
C ALA A 722 19.86 -28.77 4.82
N VAL A 723 19.31 -29.11 3.66
CA VAL A 723 18.69 -28.17 2.71
C VAL A 723 17.16 -28.22 2.79
N SER A 724 16.62 -29.20 3.52
CA SER A 724 15.19 -29.33 3.77
C SER A 724 14.92 -29.95 5.14
N VAL A 725 13.72 -29.72 5.66
CA VAL A 725 13.25 -30.32 6.91
C VAL A 725 11.77 -30.68 6.79
N GLU A 726 11.39 -31.82 7.36
CA GLU A 726 9.99 -32.21 7.50
C GLU A 726 9.41 -31.59 8.77
N LEU A 727 8.31 -30.87 8.64
CA LEU A 727 7.58 -30.29 9.77
C LEU A 727 6.13 -30.70 9.74
N LYS A 728 5.63 -31.09 10.91
CA LYS A 728 4.19 -31.28 11.13
C LYS A 728 3.61 -29.96 11.63
N LEU A 729 2.82 -29.32 10.78
CA LEU A 729 2.15 -28.06 11.09
C LEU A 729 0.79 -28.33 11.73
N GLU A 730 0.43 -27.50 12.71
CA GLU A 730 -0.91 -27.48 13.26
C GLU A 730 -1.84 -26.64 12.34
N PRO A 731 -3.11 -27.04 12.16
CA PRO A 731 -4.04 -26.33 11.31
C PRO A 731 -4.18 -24.85 11.69
N GLY A 732 -3.89 -23.96 10.75
CA GLY A 732 -4.02 -22.51 10.86
C GLY A 732 -3.05 -21.82 11.83
N VAL A 733 -2.10 -22.54 12.42
CA VAL A 733 -1.10 -21.99 13.33
C VAL A 733 0.22 -21.76 12.58
N PRO A 734 0.74 -20.53 12.54
CA PRO A 734 2.02 -20.23 11.91
C PRO A 734 3.19 -20.70 12.77
N GLU A 735 4.25 -21.15 12.11
CA GLU A 735 5.52 -21.56 12.69
C GLU A 735 6.65 -20.68 12.17
N TYR A 736 7.60 -20.35 13.05
CA TYR A 736 8.79 -19.58 12.69
C TYR A 736 10.00 -20.49 12.62
N ILE A 737 10.67 -20.46 11.48
CA ILE A 737 11.89 -21.22 11.20
C ILE A 737 12.99 -20.21 10.92
N TYR A 738 14.16 -20.44 11.48
CA TYR A 738 15.35 -19.66 11.16
C TYR A 738 16.58 -20.56 11.12
N TRP A 739 17.62 -20.14 10.43
CA TRP A 739 18.79 -20.98 10.20
C TRP A 739 20.11 -20.22 10.16
N GLU A 740 21.19 -20.96 10.38
CA GLU A 740 22.56 -20.46 10.24
C GLU A 740 23.11 -20.86 8.86
N ARG A 741 23.59 -19.86 8.11
CA ARG A 741 24.26 -20.08 6.83
C ARG A 741 25.67 -20.62 7.08
N ASN A 742 26.11 -21.58 6.26
CA ASN A 742 27.52 -22.01 6.28
C ASN A 742 28.40 -20.80 5.93
N ARG A 743 29.32 -20.42 6.84
CA ARG A 743 30.24 -19.30 6.62
C ARG A 743 31.28 -19.58 5.55
#